data_AF-A0A943GJ79-F1
#
_entry.id   AF-A0A943GJ79-F1
#
_cell.length_a   1.000
_cell.length_b   1.000
_cell.length_c   1.000
_cell.angle_alpha   90.00
_cell.angle_beta   90.00
_cell.angle_gamma   90.00
#
_symmetry.space_group_name_H-M   'P 1'
#
loop_
_entity.id
_entity.type
_entity.pdbx_description
1 polymer ?
#
loop_
_entity_poly.entity_id
_entity_poly.type
_entity_poly.pdbx_seq_one_letter_code
_entity_poly.pdbx_strand_id
1 'polypeptide(L)'
;MKRKKFPIWIIIILLLFLLIAGGIFAVRVANEKKKDKGDIIVKDNVHTITEGSEFENALSDVSENQLVFDKNLKYKKGDIIVAGITDEARDGFIRKVVKVEKKGNKYIVETEPAFLTDVFEKAHIVRRIRLTEDGAEEDNRSAPQAEARNRSDTFQNVSTAEKNDNYSVMNLSYTENKEGEDKDLGAAFYASFEENINDITTISGEAGFNIWLELKLDIENEEIVFGLVAKNETGAKMELICSQEMEREIERTVFQKRLPRYQFEVSGVPIVLTNEIETVLGAGAEMEGSVGISFDVASQNAYGFVYDSKKRKVSEIKEDKSDTSGLDWNTSLQVTGTGTADVSLHLITKLYGCTGVDMGIGVQGKATGEAKLSGKPDLGGYAGRLELSIAPKLEGTLVVEVPVIDGKLKQQELFEQELKPFWKEEWKSSHDWKSDLEWTGTGEKWKSYVTRYGEVNAVTCPTFQFDVPRGWDITTEEVDTDFTQAFDEHIVISNERGVTVSYYDCKDRVGGASRTMLKGSVTKVADSEFAPSYPAGTNTDFSGLGKFCVAKIEVNESLSIGLDSDYQKIDDITFYAVVPESYIGEREFVGQAGYIDEFSFEYPSPYAFIAESPNGGFTQKEEKQVVEILESFTEAK
;
A
#
# COMPACT_ATOMS: atom_id res chain seq x y z
N MET A 1 1.09 -22.99 36.69
CA MET A 1 -0.31 -23.19 37.14
C MET A 1 -0.93 -24.41 36.44
N LYS A 2 -1.76 -25.17 37.17
CA LYS A 2 -2.27 -26.51 36.83
C LYS A 2 -3.12 -26.56 35.54
N ARG A 3 -2.82 -27.50 34.63
CA ARG A 3 -3.70 -27.88 33.49
C ARG A 3 -4.99 -28.52 34.02
N LYS A 4 -6.15 -27.90 33.78
CA LYS A 4 -7.47 -28.53 34.01
C LYS A 4 -7.74 -29.54 32.89
N LYS A 5 -8.03 -30.79 33.26
CA LYS A 5 -8.46 -31.87 32.34
C LYS A 5 -9.92 -31.65 31.95
N PHE A 6 -10.21 -31.53 30.66
CA PHE A 6 -11.56 -31.50 30.11
C PHE A 6 -12.21 -32.90 30.24
N PRO A 7 -13.46 -33.03 30.73
CA PRO A 7 -14.08 -34.33 30.97
C PRO A 7 -14.55 -35.00 29.67
N ILE A 8 -14.00 -36.19 29.41
CA ILE A 8 -14.17 -37.04 28.21
C ILE A 8 -15.64 -37.38 27.90
N TRP A 9 -16.55 -37.31 28.87
CA TRP A 9 -17.97 -37.63 28.67
C TRP A 9 -18.74 -36.64 27.77
N ILE A 10 -18.31 -35.38 27.66
CA ILE A 10 -18.93 -34.39 26.76
C ILE A 10 -18.67 -34.77 25.29
N ILE A 11 -17.50 -35.34 24.99
CA ILE A 11 -17.11 -35.79 23.65
C ILE A 11 -17.95 -37.01 23.24
N ILE A 12 -18.28 -37.90 24.17
CA ILE A 12 -19.06 -39.12 23.91
C ILE A 12 -20.54 -38.79 23.63
N ILE A 13 -21.12 -37.78 24.29
CA ILE A 13 -22.50 -37.33 24.05
C ILE A 13 -22.61 -36.59 22.69
N LEU A 14 -21.59 -35.82 22.30
CA LEU A 14 -21.50 -35.18 20.98
C LEU A 14 -21.35 -36.21 19.85
N LEU A 15 -20.56 -37.27 20.06
CA LEU A 15 -20.44 -38.39 19.12
C LEU A 15 -21.73 -39.19 18.96
N LEU A 16 -22.52 -39.34 20.03
CA LEU A 16 -23.81 -40.02 19.96
C LEU A 16 -24.88 -39.20 19.22
N PHE A 17 -24.87 -37.87 19.35
CA PHE A 17 -25.74 -36.98 18.58
C PHE A 17 -25.37 -36.95 17.08
N LEU A 18 -24.07 -37.03 16.76
CA LEU A 18 -23.58 -37.17 15.37
C LEU A 18 -24.00 -38.49 14.73
N LEU A 19 -24.04 -39.59 15.48
CA LEU A 19 -24.47 -40.90 14.97
C LEU A 19 -25.98 -41.02 14.73
N ILE A 20 -26.80 -40.36 15.56
CA ILE A 20 -28.27 -40.36 15.40
C ILE A 20 -28.71 -39.41 14.27
N ALA A 21 -28.02 -38.27 14.09
CA ALA A 21 -28.22 -37.38 12.95
C ALA A 21 -27.70 -38.00 11.62
N GLY A 22 -26.55 -38.70 11.66
CA GLY A 22 -26.01 -39.42 10.51
C GLY A 22 -26.85 -40.62 10.08
N GLY A 23 -27.51 -41.31 11.02
CA GLY A 23 -28.36 -42.48 10.74
C GLY A 23 -29.66 -42.16 10.00
N ILE A 24 -30.27 -41.00 10.27
CA ILE A 24 -31.48 -40.53 9.56
C ILE A 24 -31.11 -39.97 8.18
N PHE A 25 -29.90 -39.41 8.04
CA PHE A 25 -29.38 -38.88 6.78
C PHE A 25 -28.95 -40.00 5.81
N ALA A 26 -28.29 -41.06 6.28
CA ALA A 26 -27.85 -42.19 5.46
C ALA A 26 -29.01 -42.94 4.77
N VAL A 27 -30.19 -43.01 5.42
CA VAL A 27 -31.40 -43.63 4.84
C VAL A 27 -32.04 -42.74 3.75
N ARG A 28 -31.82 -41.42 3.78
CA ARG A 28 -32.20 -40.50 2.68
C ARG A 28 -31.21 -40.55 1.51
N VAL A 29 -29.90 -40.64 1.81
CA VAL A 29 -28.82 -40.74 0.81
C VAL A 29 -28.92 -42.05 0.00
N ALA A 30 -29.41 -43.13 0.60
CA ALA A 30 -29.69 -44.36 -0.15
C ALA A 30 -30.78 -44.19 -1.23
N ASN A 31 -31.70 -43.23 -1.05
CA ASN A 31 -32.72 -42.87 -2.05
C ASN A 31 -32.24 -41.79 -3.05
N GLU A 32 -31.16 -41.06 -2.76
CA GLU A 32 -30.59 -40.04 -3.66
C GLU A 32 -29.64 -40.61 -4.71
N LYS A 33 -29.15 -41.86 -4.54
CA LYS A 33 -28.41 -42.61 -5.57
C LYS A 33 -29.20 -42.88 -6.88
N LYS A 34 -30.38 -42.28 -7.04
CA LYS A 34 -31.27 -42.40 -8.21
C LYS A 34 -31.64 -41.07 -8.91
N LYS A 35 -31.09 -39.91 -8.55
CA LYS A 35 -31.25 -38.71 -9.40
C LYS A 35 -30.00 -38.49 -10.26
N ASP A 36 -30.03 -39.21 -11.37
CA ASP A 36 -29.13 -39.10 -12.52
C ASP A 36 -29.13 -37.67 -13.11
N LYS A 37 -28.13 -37.38 -13.95
CA LYS A 37 -28.03 -36.20 -14.83
C LYS A 37 -29.40 -35.68 -15.27
N GLY A 38 -29.90 -34.63 -14.62
CA GLY A 38 -31.11 -33.97 -15.08
C GLY A 38 -30.78 -33.11 -16.28
N ASP A 39 -31.38 -33.38 -17.44
CA ASP A 39 -31.38 -32.44 -18.56
C ASP A 39 -31.82 -31.05 -18.06
N ILE A 40 -31.19 -29.99 -18.56
CA ILE A 40 -31.67 -28.62 -18.37
C ILE A 40 -32.98 -28.49 -19.14
N ILE A 41 -34.06 -28.11 -18.45
CA ILE A 41 -35.40 -28.00 -19.02
C ILE A 41 -35.76 -26.52 -19.09
N VAL A 42 -35.83 -25.99 -20.31
CA VAL A 42 -36.35 -24.66 -20.63
C VAL A 42 -37.87 -24.78 -20.83
N LYS A 43 -38.66 -23.83 -20.32
CA LYS A 43 -40.11 -23.86 -20.47
C LYS A 43 -40.53 -23.56 -21.92
N ASP A 44 -41.62 -24.19 -22.38
CA ASP A 44 -42.08 -24.11 -23.78
C ASP A 44 -42.49 -22.69 -24.23
N ASN A 45 -42.83 -21.80 -23.31
CA ASN A 45 -43.23 -20.42 -23.57
C ASN A 45 -42.05 -19.42 -23.57
N VAL A 46 -40.82 -19.92 -23.60
CA VAL A 46 -39.60 -19.10 -23.68
C VAL A 46 -39.22 -18.86 -25.14
N HIS A 47 -38.96 -17.60 -25.46
CA HIS A 47 -38.51 -17.14 -26.76
C HIS A 47 -37.21 -16.35 -26.61
N THR A 48 -36.24 -16.62 -27.46
CA THR A 48 -34.92 -16.00 -27.37
C THR A 48 -34.65 -15.05 -28.52
N ILE A 49 -34.01 -13.93 -28.21
CA ILE A 49 -33.53 -12.93 -29.17
C ILE A 49 -32.00 -12.96 -29.09
N THR A 50 -31.35 -13.41 -30.14
CA THR A 50 -29.89 -13.50 -30.24
C THR A 50 -29.39 -12.74 -31.46
N GLU A 51 -28.12 -12.36 -31.43
CA GLU A 51 -27.44 -11.71 -32.54
C GLU A 51 -27.61 -12.51 -33.85
N GLY A 52 -27.88 -11.81 -34.95
CA GLY A 52 -28.14 -12.33 -36.28
C GLY A 52 -29.51 -12.99 -36.49
N SER A 53 -30.36 -13.07 -35.46
CA SER A 53 -31.67 -13.75 -35.56
C SER A 53 -32.73 -12.92 -36.29
N GLU A 54 -33.76 -13.56 -36.86
CA GLU A 54 -34.92 -12.81 -37.41
C GLU A 54 -35.64 -12.01 -36.31
N PHE A 55 -35.58 -12.47 -35.06
CA PHE A 55 -36.19 -11.81 -33.91
C PHE A 55 -35.48 -10.50 -33.57
N GLU A 56 -34.16 -10.48 -33.60
CA GLU A 56 -33.35 -9.26 -33.42
C GLU A 56 -33.61 -8.28 -34.55
N ASN A 57 -33.52 -8.71 -35.81
CA ASN A 57 -33.78 -7.85 -36.98
C ASN A 57 -35.19 -7.24 -36.99
N ALA A 58 -36.14 -7.83 -36.26
CA ALA A 58 -37.48 -7.30 -36.11
C ALA A 58 -37.63 -6.35 -34.92
N LEU A 59 -36.74 -6.39 -33.92
CA LEU A 59 -36.77 -5.55 -32.73
C LEU A 59 -36.25 -4.15 -33.10
N SER A 60 -37.09 -3.13 -32.96
CA SER A 60 -36.75 -1.76 -33.37
C SER A 60 -36.68 -0.76 -32.23
N ASP A 61 -37.16 -1.12 -31.03
CA ASP A 61 -37.01 -0.29 -29.83
C ASP A 61 -37.20 -1.13 -28.55
N VAL A 62 -36.43 -0.79 -27.52
CA VAL A 62 -36.47 -1.40 -26.18
C VAL A 62 -36.58 -0.28 -25.16
N SER A 63 -37.70 -0.24 -24.45
CA SER A 63 -37.91 0.66 -23.31
C SER A 63 -38.12 -0.17 -22.03
N GLU A 64 -38.32 0.47 -20.88
CA GLU A 64 -38.45 -0.22 -19.57
C GLU A 64 -39.53 -1.32 -19.59
N ASN A 65 -40.75 -0.99 -20.06
CA ASN A 65 -41.92 -1.87 -19.99
C ASN A 65 -42.50 -2.22 -21.37
N GLN A 66 -41.75 -1.99 -22.44
CA GLN A 66 -42.23 -2.24 -23.80
C GLN A 66 -41.09 -2.62 -24.75
N LEU A 67 -41.39 -3.57 -25.62
CA LEU A 67 -40.60 -3.95 -26.78
C LEU A 67 -41.38 -3.61 -28.04
N VAL A 68 -40.73 -3.04 -29.04
CA VAL A 68 -41.35 -2.65 -30.31
C VAL A 68 -40.76 -3.47 -31.43
N PHE A 69 -41.62 -4.13 -32.21
CA PHE A 69 -41.22 -4.95 -33.35
C PHE A 69 -41.81 -4.46 -34.67
N ASP A 70 -41.03 -4.53 -35.73
CA ASP A 70 -41.45 -4.17 -37.09
C ASP A 70 -42.22 -5.30 -37.79
N LYS A 71 -42.17 -6.52 -37.24
CA LYS A 71 -42.90 -7.70 -37.72
C LYS A 71 -43.73 -8.35 -36.61
N ASN A 72 -44.78 -9.07 -37.01
CA ASN A 72 -45.57 -9.87 -36.08
C ASN A 72 -44.86 -11.18 -35.75
N LEU A 73 -44.25 -11.25 -34.57
CA LEU A 73 -43.58 -12.45 -34.07
C LEU A 73 -44.52 -13.43 -33.35
N LYS A 74 -45.82 -13.13 -33.30
CA LYS A 74 -46.89 -13.95 -32.70
C LYS A 74 -46.72 -14.25 -31.20
N TYR A 75 -46.02 -13.38 -30.47
CA TYR A 75 -46.00 -13.42 -29.01
C TYR A 75 -47.40 -13.34 -28.41
N LYS A 76 -47.58 -14.02 -27.28
CA LYS A 76 -48.83 -14.13 -26.52
C LYS A 76 -48.59 -13.67 -25.09
N LYS A 77 -49.69 -13.28 -24.43
CA LYS A 77 -49.65 -12.98 -22.99
C LYS A 77 -49.16 -14.22 -22.23
N GLY A 78 -48.15 -14.01 -21.37
CA GLY A 78 -47.51 -15.06 -20.58
C GLY A 78 -46.24 -15.64 -21.20
N ASP A 79 -45.91 -15.31 -22.45
CA ASP A 79 -44.63 -15.67 -23.06
C ASP A 79 -43.47 -14.97 -22.32
N ILE A 80 -42.32 -15.64 -22.24
CA ILE A 80 -41.09 -15.11 -21.65
C ILE A 80 -40.11 -14.83 -22.79
N ILE A 81 -39.62 -13.60 -22.90
CA ILE A 81 -38.65 -13.17 -23.90
C ILE A 81 -37.32 -12.98 -23.20
N VAL A 82 -36.30 -13.69 -23.67
CA VAL A 82 -34.91 -13.57 -23.20
C VAL A 82 -34.04 -13.05 -24.33
N ALA A 83 -33.43 -11.88 -24.14
CA ALA A 83 -32.49 -11.32 -25.09
C ALA A 83 -31.06 -11.52 -24.60
N GLY A 84 -30.19 -11.96 -25.52
CA GLY A 84 -28.75 -11.88 -25.38
C GLY A 84 -28.23 -10.49 -25.69
N ILE A 85 -26.93 -10.38 -25.95
CA ILE A 85 -26.28 -9.14 -26.39
C ILE A 85 -26.72 -8.86 -27.83
N THR A 86 -27.49 -7.80 -28.01
CA THR A 86 -27.87 -7.25 -29.33
C THR A 86 -27.70 -5.73 -29.32
N ASP A 87 -27.84 -5.08 -30.48
CA ASP A 87 -27.73 -3.62 -30.59
C ASP A 87 -28.75 -2.88 -29.70
N GLU A 88 -30.02 -3.33 -29.71
CA GLU A 88 -31.11 -2.76 -28.90
C GLU A 88 -31.14 -3.29 -27.45
N ALA A 89 -30.46 -4.40 -27.16
CA ALA A 89 -30.42 -5.06 -25.86
C ALA A 89 -28.98 -5.35 -25.41
N ARG A 90 -28.16 -4.30 -25.29
CA ARG A 90 -26.71 -4.44 -25.07
C ARG A 90 -26.36 -5.22 -23.80
N ASP A 91 -27.17 -5.12 -22.74
CA ASP A 91 -26.98 -5.86 -21.49
C ASP A 91 -27.84 -7.13 -21.42
N GLY A 92 -28.61 -7.44 -22.47
CA GLY A 92 -29.65 -8.46 -22.49
C GLY A 92 -30.83 -8.12 -21.58
N PHE A 93 -31.83 -9.00 -21.53
CA PHE A 93 -32.95 -8.90 -20.58
C PHE A 93 -33.72 -10.22 -20.45
N ILE A 94 -34.51 -10.34 -19.37
CA ILE A 94 -35.58 -11.34 -19.23
C ILE A 94 -36.89 -10.60 -18.95
N ARG A 95 -37.90 -10.82 -19.78
CA ARG A 95 -39.18 -10.10 -19.71
C ARG A 95 -40.37 -11.01 -19.97
N LYS A 96 -41.48 -10.74 -19.30
CA LYS A 96 -42.74 -11.46 -19.49
C LYS A 96 -43.72 -10.60 -20.25
N VAL A 97 -44.37 -11.19 -21.25
CA VAL A 97 -45.36 -10.50 -22.09
C VAL A 97 -46.67 -10.34 -21.33
N VAL A 98 -47.12 -9.10 -21.18
CA VAL A 98 -48.40 -8.75 -20.56
C VAL A 98 -49.47 -8.57 -21.63
N LYS A 99 -49.11 -7.92 -22.74
CA LYS A 99 -50.04 -7.55 -23.82
C LYS A 99 -49.30 -7.35 -25.14
N VAL A 100 -49.99 -7.62 -26.24
CA VAL A 100 -49.50 -7.30 -27.58
C VAL A 100 -50.54 -6.45 -28.30
N GLU A 101 -50.14 -5.29 -28.80
CA GLU A 101 -50.97 -4.36 -29.57
C GLU A 101 -50.32 -4.05 -30.92
N LYS A 102 -51.13 -3.91 -31.96
CA LYS A 102 -50.65 -3.38 -33.24
C LYS A 102 -50.97 -1.89 -33.30
N LYS A 103 -49.95 -1.04 -33.47
CA LYS A 103 -50.11 0.40 -33.72
C LYS A 103 -49.46 0.77 -35.05
N GLY A 104 -50.29 1.06 -36.05
CA GLY A 104 -49.83 1.27 -37.42
C GLY A 104 -49.16 0.02 -37.99
N ASN A 105 -47.90 0.16 -38.43
CA ASN A 105 -47.10 -0.95 -38.97
C ASN A 105 -46.22 -1.64 -37.92
N LYS A 106 -46.24 -1.17 -36.67
CA LYS A 106 -45.43 -1.73 -35.57
C LYS A 106 -46.28 -2.58 -34.62
N TYR A 107 -45.61 -3.53 -33.98
CA TYR A 107 -46.16 -4.39 -32.94
C TYR A 107 -45.53 -4.02 -31.60
N ILE A 108 -46.38 -3.57 -30.70
CA ILE A 108 -46.01 -3.12 -29.37
C ILE A 108 -46.29 -4.26 -28.39
N VAL A 109 -45.25 -4.74 -27.73
CA VAL A 109 -45.32 -5.79 -26.72
C VAL A 109 -45.09 -5.12 -25.37
N GLU A 110 -46.15 -5.00 -24.57
CA GLU A 110 -46.04 -4.54 -23.19
C GLU A 110 -45.51 -5.69 -22.32
N THR A 111 -44.51 -5.39 -21.49
CA THR A 111 -43.78 -6.38 -20.69
C THR A 111 -43.67 -5.98 -19.24
N GLU A 112 -43.50 -6.98 -18.38
CA GLU A 112 -43.07 -6.83 -16.98
C GLU A 112 -41.77 -7.62 -16.74
N PRO A 113 -41.03 -7.34 -15.65
CA PRO A 113 -39.87 -8.15 -15.26
C PRO A 113 -40.22 -9.64 -15.13
N ALA A 114 -39.28 -10.50 -15.50
CA ALA A 114 -39.38 -11.95 -15.36
C ALA A 114 -38.15 -12.53 -14.68
N PHE A 115 -38.30 -13.74 -14.14
CA PHE A 115 -37.26 -14.39 -13.35
C PHE A 115 -36.66 -15.58 -14.10
N LEU A 116 -35.45 -16.01 -13.70
CA LEU A 116 -34.85 -17.23 -14.24
C LEU A 116 -35.71 -18.48 -13.97
N THR A 117 -36.51 -18.48 -12.91
CA THR A 117 -37.52 -19.53 -12.64
C THR A 117 -38.71 -19.49 -13.60
N ASP A 118 -38.94 -18.38 -14.33
CA ASP A 118 -39.90 -18.33 -15.43
C ASP A 118 -39.33 -18.92 -16.72
N VAL A 119 -37.99 -18.94 -16.86
CA VAL A 119 -37.27 -19.47 -18.02
C VAL A 119 -37.02 -20.97 -17.90
N PHE A 120 -36.48 -21.40 -16.76
CA PHE A 120 -36.10 -22.79 -16.53
C PHE A 120 -37.08 -23.47 -15.57
N GLU A 121 -37.52 -24.68 -15.92
CA GLU A 121 -38.18 -25.58 -14.97
C GLU A 121 -37.14 -26.28 -14.09
N LYS A 122 -36.02 -26.67 -14.71
CA LYS A 122 -34.89 -27.30 -14.04
C LYS A 122 -33.59 -26.84 -14.69
N ALA A 123 -32.65 -26.37 -13.88
CA ALA A 123 -31.32 -26.00 -14.35
C ALA A 123 -30.27 -26.24 -13.26
N HIS A 124 -29.09 -26.72 -13.66
CA HIS A 124 -27.90 -26.77 -12.83
C HIS A 124 -26.76 -26.16 -13.64
N ILE A 125 -26.39 -24.93 -13.31
CA ILE A 125 -25.43 -24.12 -14.06
C ILE A 125 -24.31 -23.71 -13.11
N VAL A 126 -23.09 -24.08 -13.48
CA VAL A 126 -21.86 -23.63 -12.83
C VAL A 126 -20.96 -23.07 -13.91
N ARG A 127 -20.47 -21.84 -13.72
CA ARG A 127 -19.52 -21.18 -14.63
C ARG A 127 -18.36 -20.61 -13.84
N ARG A 128 -17.17 -20.77 -14.39
CA ARG A 128 -15.93 -20.18 -13.90
C ARG A 128 -15.40 -19.27 -14.98
N ILE A 129 -15.35 -18.00 -14.68
CA ILE A 129 -15.08 -16.95 -15.65
C ILE A 129 -13.88 -16.19 -15.14
N ARG A 130 -12.81 -16.15 -15.92
CA ARG A 130 -11.66 -15.30 -15.63
C ARG A 130 -11.91 -13.92 -16.23
N LEU A 131 -11.66 -12.87 -15.47
CA LEU A 131 -11.67 -11.50 -16.00
C LEU A 131 -10.26 -11.09 -16.43
N THR A 132 -10.18 -10.46 -17.58
CA THR A 132 -8.97 -9.88 -18.19
C THR A 132 -9.27 -8.45 -18.63
N GLU A 133 -8.24 -7.69 -18.99
CA GLU A 133 -8.44 -6.38 -19.58
C GLU A 133 -9.29 -6.40 -20.86
N ASP A 134 -9.23 -7.48 -21.64
CA ASP A 134 -9.96 -7.62 -22.90
C ASP A 134 -11.40 -8.11 -22.70
N GLY A 135 -11.77 -8.56 -21.50
CA GLY A 135 -13.12 -8.97 -21.17
C GLY A 135 -13.16 -10.16 -20.23
N ALA A 136 -14.06 -11.09 -20.51
CA ALA A 136 -14.25 -12.27 -19.68
C ALA A 136 -14.14 -13.54 -20.51
N GLU A 137 -13.46 -14.54 -19.97
CA GLU A 137 -13.15 -15.79 -20.65
C GLU A 137 -13.53 -16.99 -19.78
N GLU A 138 -14.00 -18.09 -20.36
CA GLU A 138 -14.20 -19.33 -19.60
C GLU A 138 -12.85 -19.92 -19.19
N ASP A 139 -12.67 -20.16 -17.89
CA ASP A 139 -11.50 -20.87 -17.40
C ASP A 139 -11.65 -22.38 -17.65
N ASN A 140 -11.17 -22.83 -18.81
CA ASN A 140 -11.29 -24.20 -19.31
C ASN A 140 -10.19 -25.15 -18.79
N ARG A 141 -9.48 -24.81 -17.69
CA ARG A 141 -8.48 -25.72 -17.09
C ARG A 141 -9.10 -27.07 -16.73
N SER A 142 -8.89 -28.03 -17.62
CA SER A 142 -9.32 -29.42 -17.53
C SER A 142 -8.32 -30.18 -16.64
N ALA A 143 -8.59 -30.32 -15.34
CA ALA A 143 -8.11 -31.49 -14.61
C ALA A 143 -9.09 -32.66 -14.89
N PRO A 144 -8.62 -33.92 -15.03
CA PRO A 144 -9.37 -34.98 -15.70
C PRO A 144 -10.76 -35.25 -15.11
N GLN A 145 -11.74 -35.48 -15.98
CA GLN A 145 -13.15 -35.79 -15.71
C GLN A 145 -13.41 -37.14 -14.98
N ALA A 146 -12.52 -37.58 -14.09
CA ALA A 146 -12.78 -38.69 -13.16
C ALA A 146 -13.12 -38.24 -11.72
N GLU A 147 -12.98 -36.94 -11.41
CA GLU A 147 -13.16 -36.42 -10.04
C GLU A 147 -14.39 -35.53 -9.85
N ALA A 148 -15.18 -35.31 -10.91
CA ALA A 148 -16.38 -34.45 -10.89
C ALA A 148 -17.61 -35.06 -10.17
N ARG A 149 -17.47 -36.20 -9.49
CA ARG A 149 -18.56 -36.84 -8.71
C ARG A 149 -18.40 -36.78 -7.20
N ASN A 150 -17.36 -36.11 -6.67
CA ASN A 150 -17.12 -36.01 -5.22
C ASN A 150 -17.09 -34.57 -4.66
N ARG A 151 -17.59 -33.55 -5.38
CA ARG A 151 -17.67 -32.15 -4.88
C ARG A 151 -19.08 -31.55 -4.84
N SER A 152 -20.13 -32.38 -4.76
CA SER A 152 -21.52 -31.90 -4.61
C SER A 152 -22.09 -31.98 -3.19
N ASP A 153 -21.41 -32.65 -2.26
CA ASP A 153 -21.82 -32.71 -0.85
C ASP A 153 -20.76 -32.08 0.05
N THR A 154 -20.64 -30.74 0.04
CA THR A 154 -20.36 -29.87 1.19
C THR A 154 -19.86 -28.48 0.75
N PHE A 155 -20.73 -27.46 0.83
CA PHE A 155 -20.33 -26.07 1.11
C PHE A 155 -19.94 -25.89 2.60
N GLN A 156 -19.58 -26.99 3.26
CA GLN A 156 -19.03 -27.09 4.60
C GLN A 156 -17.92 -28.16 4.57
N ASN A 157 -16.83 -27.90 3.84
CA ASN A 157 -15.50 -28.53 4.00
C ASN A 157 -14.51 -27.99 2.94
N VAL A 158 -14.52 -26.67 2.66
CA VAL A 158 -13.35 -25.97 2.10
C VAL A 158 -12.53 -25.44 3.27
N SER A 159 -12.12 -26.34 4.17
CA SER A 159 -11.20 -26.02 5.26
C SER A 159 -10.36 -27.24 5.62
N THR A 160 -9.77 -27.84 4.59
CA THR A 160 -8.45 -28.49 4.69
C THR A 160 -7.87 -28.48 3.29
N ALA A 161 -7.21 -27.38 2.93
CA ALA A 161 -6.22 -27.45 1.87
C ALA A 161 -5.16 -28.47 2.32
N GLU A 162 -4.93 -29.48 1.49
CA GLU A 162 -3.71 -30.26 1.58
C GLU A 162 -2.53 -29.30 1.54
N LYS A 163 -1.57 -29.51 2.44
CA LYS A 163 -0.31 -28.79 2.50
C LYS A 163 0.39 -28.86 1.14
N ASN A 164 0.33 -27.78 0.39
CA ASN A 164 1.34 -27.41 -0.59
C ASN A 164 1.73 -25.98 -0.25
N ASP A 165 2.76 -25.85 0.59
CA ASP A 165 3.33 -24.60 1.12
C ASP A 165 4.14 -23.83 0.05
N ASN A 166 3.62 -23.67 -1.17
CA ASN A 166 4.27 -22.84 -2.21
C ASN A 166 3.27 -21.80 -2.74
N TYR A 167 3.24 -20.65 -2.08
CA TYR A 167 2.59 -19.44 -2.59
C TYR A 167 3.42 -18.90 -3.76
N SER A 168 2.81 -18.66 -4.92
CA SER A 168 3.42 -17.89 -5.99
C SER A 168 3.13 -16.41 -5.75
N VAL A 169 4.17 -15.64 -5.41
CA VAL A 169 4.10 -14.17 -5.35
C VAL A 169 3.65 -13.66 -6.71
N MET A 170 2.64 -12.79 -6.75
CA MET A 170 2.22 -12.12 -7.98
C MET A 170 3.38 -11.27 -8.49
N ASN A 171 3.90 -11.56 -9.68
CA ASN A 171 4.96 -10.77 -10.27
C ASN A 171 4.36 -9.48 -10.85
N LEU A 172 4.67 -8.34 -10.24
CA LEU A 172 4.19 -7.02 -10.63
C LEU A 172 4.97 -6.41 -11.82
N SER A 173 6.06 -7.05 -12.29
CA SER A 173 6.83 -6.52 -13.42
C SER A 173 6.13 -6.77 -14.77
N TYR A 174 5.72 -5.70 -15.44
CA TYR A 174 5.26 -5.74 -16.83
C TYR A 174 6.43 -6.04 -17.78
N THR A 175 6.48 -7.24 -18.36
CA THR A 175 7.39 -7.53 -19.49
C THR A 175 6.59 -7.71 -20.76
N GLU A 176 6.72 -6.75 -21.68
CA GLU A 176 6.25 -6.87 -23.06
C GLU A 176 6.94 -8.07 -23.76
N ASN A 177 6.15 -9.11 -24.00
CA ASN A 177 6.28 -10.16 -25.03
C ASN A 177 7.63 -10.89 -25.18
N LYS A 178 7.62 -12.21 -24.94
CA LYS A 178 8.01 -13.21 -25.98
C LYS A 178 7.23 -14.52 -25.85
N GLU A 179 6.67 -14.93 -26.98
CA GLU A 179 6.10 -16.24 -27.27
C GLU A 179 6.97 -17.40 -26.75
N GLY A 180 6.35 -18.30 -25.98
CA GLY A 180 6.94 -19.57 -25.56
C GLY A 180 6.09 -20.20 -24.46
N GLU A 181 5.65 -21.43 -24.66
CA GLU A 181 4.77 -22.16 -23.74
C GLU A 181 5.27 -22.15 -22.28
N ASP A 182 4.30 -21.94 -21.37
CA ASP A 182 4.27 -22.20 -19.92
C ASP A 182 4.44 -21.00 -18.95
N LYS A 183 3.30 -20.59 -18.36
CA LYS A 183 3.06 -19.77 -17.14
C LYS A 183 3.44 -18.28 -17.14
N ASP A 184 2.80 -17.50 -18.03
CA ASP A 184 2.51 -16.10 -17.74
C ASP A 184 1.23 -16.00 -16.92
N LEU A 185 1.32 -15.58 -15.66
CA LEU A 185 0.22 -14.85 -15.03
C LEU A 185 0.83 -13.68 -14.26
N GLY A 186 1.38 -12.71 -15.02
CA GLY A 186 1.34 -11.32 -14.59
C GLY A 186 -0.10 -10.91 -14.25
N ALA A 187 -0.26 -9.84 -13.47
CA ALA A 187 -1.57 -9.35 -13.06
C ALA A 187 -2.47 -9.07 -14.27
N ALA A 188 -3.72 -9.58 -14.25
CA ALA A 188 -4.69 -9.36 -15.31
C ALA A 188 -5.20 -7.91 -15.36
N PHE A 189 -5.15 -7.23 -14.22
CA PHE A 189 -5.36 -5.80 -14.08
C PHE A 189 -4.17 -5.24 -13.32
N TYR A 190 -3.51 -4.25 -13.88
CA TYR A 190 -2.33 -3.64 -13.28
C TYR A 190 -2.48 -2.12 -13.27
N ALA A 191 -2.15 -1.50 -12.14
CA ALA A 191 -2.10 -0.05 -12.00
C ALA A 191 -0.82 0.34 -11.23
N SER A 192 0.04 1.11 -11.88
CA SER A 192 1.07 1.90 -11.21
C SER A 192 0.56 3.32 -11.04
N PHE A 193 0.77 3.91 -9.88
CA PHE A 193 0.27 5.23 -9.56
C PHE A 193 1.28 6.03 -8.75
N GLU A 194 1.24 7.34 -8.95
CA GLU A 194 1.91 8.35 -8.14
C GLU A 194 1.00 9.57 -8.13
N GLU A 195 0.22 9.70 -7.07
CA GLU A 195 -0.83 10.69 -6.93
C GLU A 195 -0.47 11.68 -5.82
N ASN A 196 -0.34 12.95 -6.19
CA ASN A 196 -0.20 14.03 -5.23
C ASN A 196 -1.60 14.45 -4.78
N ILE A 197 -1.99 14.03 -3.57
CA ILE A 197 -3.30 14.33 -3.01
C ILE A 197 -3.42 15.84 -2.72
N ASN A 198 -2.33 16.44 -2.24
CA ASN A 198 -2.14 17.86 -2.00
C ASN A 198 -0.63 18.17 -1.90
N ASP A 199 -0.26 19.41 -1.57
CA ASP A 199 1.15 19.85 -1.46
C ASP A 199 1.97 19.11 -0.39
N ILE A 200 1.31 18.35 0.50
CA ILE A 200 1.94 17.70 1.66
C ILE A 200 1.79 16.17 1.67
N THR A 201 0.96 15.58 0.80
CA THR A 201 0.61 14.16 0.82
C THR A 201 0.71 13.55 -0.56
N THR A 202 1.55 12.53 -0.68
CA THR A 202 1.75 11.76 -1.91
C THR A 202 1.49 10.29 -1.61
N ILE A 203 0.72 9.64 -2.49
CA ILE A 203 0.50 8.19 -2.48
C ILE A 203 1.06 7.61 -3.76
N SER A 204 1.93 6.62 -3.65
CA SER A 204 2.60 6.00 -4.78
C SER A 204 2.63 4.48 -4.62
N GLY A 205 2.78 3.77 -5.72
CA GLY A 205 2.86 2.33 -5.69
C GLY A 205 2.42 1.63 -6.96
N GLU A 206 2.24 0.33 -6.82
CA GLU A 206 1.78 -0.57 -7.86
C GLU A 206 0.83 -1.61 -7.25
N ALA A 207 -0.28 -1.88 -7.95
CA ALA A 207 -1.24 -2.89 -7.57
C ALA A 207 -1.60 -3.76 -8.77
N GLY A 208 -1.67 -5.07 -8.54
CA GLY A 208 -2.02 -6.08 -9.52
C GLY A 208 -3.15 -6.96 -8.99
N PHE A 209 -4.10 -7.29 -9.86
CA PHE A 209 -5.25 -8.14 -9.55
C PHE A 209 -5.46 -9.23 -10.60
N ASN A 210 -5.73 -10.45 -10.15
CA ASN A 210 -6.31 -11.52 -10.97
C ASN A 210 -7.67 -11.91 -10.39
N ILE A 211 -8.72 -11.90 -11.22
CA ILE A 211 -10.09 -12.13 -10.76
C ILE A 211 -10.70 -13.33 -11.49
N TRP A 212 -11.32 -14.23 -10.72
CA TRP A 212 -12.18 -15.29 -11.23
C TRP A 212 -13.55 -15.21 -10.58
N LEU A 213 -14.59 -15.23 -11.40
CA LEU A 213 -15.97 -15.30 -10.98
C LEU A 213 -16.44 -16.76 -11.02
N GLU A 214 -16.97 -17.24 -9.91
CA GLU A 214 -17.73 -18.48 -9.86
C GLU A 214 -19.23 -18.14 -9.75
N LEU A 215 -19.96 -18.39 -10.83
CA LEU A 215 -21.40 -18.27 -10.89
C LEU A 215 -22.02 -19.65 -10.69
N LYS A 216 -22.96 -19.74 -9.77
CA LYS A 216 -23.75 -20.95 -9.51
C LYS A 216 -25.24 -20.63 -9.55
N LEU A 217 -25.99 -21.41 -10.30
CA LEU A 217 -27.43 -21.28 -10.45
C LEU A 217 -28.07 -22.66 -10.48
N ASP A 218 -28.81 -22.99 -9.43
CA ASP A 218 -29.59 -24.21 -9.30
C ASP A 218 -31.08 -23.86 -9.27
N ILE A 219 -31.86 -24.43 -10.17
CA ILE A 219 -33.31 -24.29 -10.23
C ILE A 219 -33.93 -25.68 -10.21
N GLU A 220 -34.79 -25.94 -9.24
CA GLU A 220 -35.64 -27.14 -9.20
C GLU A 220 -36.94 -26.82 -8.47
N ASN A 221 -38.09 -27.21 -9.03
CA ASN A 221 -39.42 -27.01 -8.44
C ASN A 221 -39.74 -25.52 -8.11
N GLU A 222 -39.43 -24.59 -9.01
CA GLU A 222 -39.60 -23.13 -8.80
C GLU A 222 -38.78 -22.53 -7.64
N GLU A 223 -37.93 -23.33 -6.98
CA GLU A 223 -36.94 -22.87 -6.02
C GLU A 223 -35.63 -22.59 -6.75
N ILE A 224 -34.91 -21.56 -6.32
CA ILE A 224 -33.66 -21.11 -6.92
C ILE A 224 -32.60 -20.93 -5.83
N VAL A 225 -31.41 -21.45 -6.09
CA VAL A 225 -30.19 -21.13 -5.35
C VAL A 225 -29.25 -20.43 -6.31
N PHE A 226 -28.93 -19.17 -6.02
CA PHE A 226 -28.06 -18.35 -6.83
C PHE A 226 -26.85 -17.92 -6.02
N GLY A 227 -25.64 -18.13 -6.56
CA GLY A 227 -24.40 -17.71 -5.93
C GLY A 227 -23.47 -17.03 -6.93
N LEU A 228 -22.80 -16.00 -6.46
CA LEU A 228 -21.76 -15.28 -7.18
C LEU A 228 -20.60 -15.04 -6.23
N VAL A 229 -19.43 -15.56 -6.60
CA VAL A 229 -18.20 -15.47 -5.79
C VAL A 229 -17.08 -14.94 -6.67
N ALA A 230 -16.41 -13.89 -6.22
CA ALA A 230 -15.15 -13.43 -6.80
C ALA A 230 -13.98 -13.99 -5.99
N LYS A 231 -13.13 -14.74 -6.67
CA LYS A 231 -11.81 -15.12 -6.20
C LYS A 231 -10.82 -14.10 -6.75
N ASN A 232 -10.01 -13.53 -5.87
CA ASN A 232 -9.04 -12.50 -6.19
C ASN A 232 -7.66 -12.93 -5.72
N GLU A 233 -6.66 -12.82 -6.57
CA GLU A 233 -5.26 -12.73 -6.18
C GLU A 233 -4.83 -11.27 -6.31
N THR A 234 -4.31 -10.68 -5.23
CA THR A 234 -3.85 -9.29 -5.20
C THR A 234 -2.38 -9.26 -4.84
N GLY A 235 -1.59 -8.52 -5.61
CA GLY A 235 -0.26 -8.06 -5.23
C GLY A 235 -0.29 -6.54 -5.12
N ALA A 236 0.20 -5.96 -4.03
CA ALA A 236 0.25 -4.51 -3.88
C ALA A 236 1.52 -4.07 -3.15
N LYS A 237 2.17 -3.05 -3.70
CA LYS A 237 3.17 -2.24 -3.01
C LYS A 237 2.67 -0.83 -2.93
N MET A 238 2.62 -0.29 -1.73
CA MET A 238 2.13 1.06 -1.50
C MET A 238 3.11 1.83 -0.63
N GLU A 239 3.24 3.12 -0.92
CA GLU A 239 3.92 4.11 -0.11
C GLU A 239 3.00 5.33 0.02
N LEU A 240 2.78 5.76 1.25
CA LEU A 240 2.08 6.98 1.60
C LEU A 240 3.07 7.87 2.35
N ILE A 241 3.32 9.06 1.82
CA ILE A 241 4.14 10.08 2.48
C ILE A 241 3.23 11.24 2.83
N CYS A 242 3.15 11.57 4.12
CA CYS A 242 2.43 12.72 4.63
C CYS A 242 3.43 13.62 5.39
N SER A 243 3.60 14.86 4.95
CA SER A 243 4.63 15.78 5.47
C SER A 243 4.12 16.76 6.52
N GLN A 244 2.80 16.92 6.68
CA GLN A 244 2.16 17.73 7.73
C GLN A 244 0.81 17.11 8.14
N GLU A 245 0.16 17.71 9.14
CA GLU A 245 -1.15 17.27 9.64
C GLU A 245 -2.20 17.16 8.53
N MET A 246 -2.88 16.02 8.50
CA MET A 246 -4.03 15.75 7.66
C MET A 246 -5.17 15.31 8.57
N GLU A 247 -6.34 15.94 8.40
CA GLU A 247 -7.58 15.67 9.15
C GLU A 247 -8.68 15.02 8.27
N ARG A 248 -8.32 14.40 7.15
CA ARG A 248 -9.29 13.92 6.16
C ARG A 248 -8.92 12.56 5.58
N GLU A 249 -9.96 11.79 5.30
CA GLU A 249 -9.91 10.62 4.43
C GLU A 249 -10.05 11.07 2.97
N ILE A 250 -9.20 10.54 2.11
CA ILE A 250 -9.19 10.79 0.66
C ILE A 250 -9.34 9.46 -0.05
N GLU A 251 -10.21 9.43 -1.07
CA GLU A 251 -10.29 8.35 -2.04
C GLU A 251 -10.02 8.86 -3.46
N ARG A 252 -9.27 8.08 -4.24
CA ARG A 252 -8.92 8.36 -5.64
C ARG A 252 -9.06 7.11 -6.50
N THR A 253 -9.85 7.20 -7.57
CA THR A 253 -9.91 6.17 -8.61
C THR A 253 -8.75 6.36 -9.58
N VAL A 254 -7.85 5.38 -9.66
CA VAL A 254 -6.67 5.42 -10.55
C VAL A 254 -6.83 4.56 -11.79
N PHE A 255 -7.79 3.63 -11.79
CA PHE A 255 -8.16 2.85 -12.94
C PHE A 255 -9.68 2.63 -12.93
N GLN A 256 -10.30 2.75 -14.09
CA GLN A 256 -11.72 2.41 -14.28
C GLN A 256 -11.91 1.85 -15.68
N LYS A 257 -12.55 0.69 -15.78
CA LYS A 257 -12.87 0.04 -17.05
C LYS A 257 -14.16 -0.74 -16.94
N ARG A 258 -15.12 -0.41 -17.81
CA ARG A 258 -16.24 -1.31 -18.12
C ARG A 258 -15.78 -2.34 -19.13
N LEU A 259 -15.80 -3.62 -18.73
CA LEU A 259 -15.40 -4.72 -19.61
C LEU A 259 -16.49 -5.00 -20.66
N PRO A 260 -16.13 -5.58 -21.82
CA PRO A 260 -17.11 -6.13 -22.75
C PRO A 260 -18.11 -7.06 -22.05
N ARG A 261 -19.37 -7.01 -22.50
CA ARG A 261 -20.39 -7.94 -21.97
C ARG A 261 -19.97 -9.36 -22.32
N TYR A 262 -20.15 -10.24 -21.36
CA TYR A 262 -19.89 -11.65 -21.52
C TYR A 262 -21.20 -12.40 -21.62
N GLN A 263 -21.36 -13.21 -22.66
CA GLN A 263 -22.55 -14.06 -22.86
C GLN A 263 -22.13 -15.52 -22.96
N PHE A 264 -22.90 -16.38 -22.30
CA PHE A 264 -22.83 -17.83 -22.49
C PHE A 264 -24.21 -18.43 -22.69
N GLU A 265 -24.28 -19.49 -23.47
CA GLU A 265 -25.53 -20.17 -23.82
C GLU A 265 -25.85 -21.30 -22.83
N VAL A 266 -27.13 -21.42 -22.49
CA VAL A 266 -27.68 -22.50 -21.67
C VAL A 266 -28.92 -23.06 -22.36
N SER A 267 -28.79 -24.19 -23.04
CA SER A 267 -29.89 -24.82 -23.80
C SER A 267 -30.61 -23.85 -24.76
N GLY A 268 -29.85 -22.96 -25.41
CA GLY A 268 -30.35 -21.95 -26.36
C GLY A 268 -30.89 -20.67 -25.71
N VAL A 269 -30.77 -20.55 -24.38
CA VAL A 269 -31.05 -19.32 -23.63
C VAL A 269 -29.73 -18.56 -23.40
N PRO A 270 -29.62 -17.31 -23.87
CA PRO A 270 -28.45 -16.49 -23.62
C PRO A 270 -28.45 -15.96 -22.18
N ILE A 271 -27.37 -16.17 -21.43
CA ILE A 271 -27.13 -15.57 -20.12
C ILE A 271 -26.05 -14.50 -20.28
N VAL A 272 -26.36 -13.26 -19.89
CA VAL A 272 -25.45 -12.11 -20.05
C VAL A 272 -24.94 -11.63 -18.69
N LEU A 273 -23.62 -11.42 -18.61
CA LEU A 273 -22.92 -10.82 -17.49
C LEU A 273 -22.28 -9.51 -17.92
N THR A 274 -22.53 -8.47 -17.14
CA THR A 274 -21.84 -7.18 -17.25
C THR A 274 -20.82 -7.07 -16.12
N ASN A 275 -19.60 -6.63 -16.43
CA ASN A 275 -18.54 -6.44 -15.45
C ASN A 275 -17.97 -5.03 -15.58
N GLU A 276 -17.81 -4.36 -14.45
CA GLU A 276 -17.15 -3.06 -14.34
C GLU A 276 -16.13 -3.14 -13.21
N ILE A 277 -14.94 -2.59 -13.46
CA ILE A 277 -13.80 -2.72 -12.58
C ILE A 277 -13.22 -1.33 -12.32
N GLU A 278 -12.96 -1.02 -11.06
CA GLU A 278 -12.28 0.21 -10.64
C GLU A 278 -11.18 -0.14 -9.64
N THR A 279 -10.02 0.50 -9.76
CA THR A 279 -9.00 0.48 -8.71
C THR A 279 -9.04 1.81 -7.98
N VAL A 280 -9.29 1.73 -6.68
CA VAL A 280 -9.45 2.88 -5.77
C VAL A 280 -8.32 2.85 -4.75
N LEU A 281 -7.71 4.01 -4.55
CA LEU A 281 -6.74 4.27 -3.51
C LEU A 281 -7.42 5.05 -2.39
N GLY A 282 -7.26 4.59 -1.16
CA GLY A 282 -7.67 5.29 0.05
C GLY A 282 -6.45 5.74 0.85
N ALA A 283 -6.52 6.95 1.40
CA ALA A 283 -5.56 7.44 2.38
C ALA A 283 -6.30 8.20 3.48
N GLY A 284 -6.00 7.89 4.73
CA GLY A 284 -6.58 8.56 5.89
C GLY A 284 -5.49 8.89 6.89
N ALA A 285 -5.55 10.09 7.46
CA ALA A 285 -4.73 10.43 8.61
C ALA A 285 -5.60 11.25 9.57
N GLU A 286 -5.48 10.90 10.84
CA GLU A 286 -5.84 11.73 11.98
C GLU A 286 -4.56 11.85 12.80
N MET A 287 -3.58 12.59 12.26
CA MET A 287 -2.22 12.65 12.82
C MET A 287 -1.65 14.05 12.85
N GLU A 288 -1.03 14.39 13.97
CA GLU A 288 -0.13 15.54 14.08
C GLU A 288 1.28 15.11 13.64
N GLY A 289 1.82 15.76 12.61
CA GLY A 289 3.20 15.60 12.16
C GLY A 289 3.36 14.86 10.82
N SER A 290 4.55 14.31 10.58
CA SER A 290 4.92 13.70 9.30
C SER A 290 5.11 12.19 9.43
N VAL A 291 4.57 11.43 8.48
CA VAL A 291 4.70 9.96 8.47
C VAL A 291 4.81 9.43 7.05
N GLY A 292 5.73 8.49 6.86
CA GLY A 292 5.76 7.59 5.72
C GLY A 292 5.26 6.22 6.15
N ILE A 293 4.31 5.64 5.43
CA ILE A 293 3.82 4.27 5.61
C ILE A 293 4.05 3.54 4.30
N SER A 294 4.67 2.37 4.36
CA SER A 294 4.78 1.50 3.19
C SER A 294 4.50 0.05 3.52
N PHE A 295 3.96 -0.69 2.56
CA PHE A 295 3.76 -2.12 2.70
C PHE A 295 3.85 -2.83 1.36
N ASP A 296 4.22 -4.11 1.42
CA ASP A 296 4.17 -5.06 0.31
C ASP A 296 3.35 -6.28 0.75
N VAL A 297 2.33 -6.61 -0.05
CA VAL A 297 1.35 -7.63 0.30
C VAL A 297 0.96 -8.47 -0.91
N ALA A 298 0.93 -9.79 -0.70
CA ALA A 298 0.31 -10.75 -1.60
C ALA A 298 -0.87 -11.42 -0.89
N SER A 299 -2.08 -11.31 -1.44
CA SER A 299 -3.26 -11.93 -0.85
C SER A 299 -4.08 -12.72 -1.86
N GLN A 300 -4.77 -13.74 -1.38
CA GLN A 300 -5.72 -14.57 -2.10
C GLN A 300 -7.01 -14.63 -1.31
N ASN A 301 -8.07 -14.04 -1.84
CA ASN A 301 -9.34 -13.90 -1.15
C ASN A 301 -10.48 -14.46 -1.99
N ALA A 302 -11.54 -14.95 -1.33
CA ALA A 302 -12.77 -15.34 -1.98
C ALA A 302 -13.96 -14.71 -1.26
N TYR A 303 -14.64 -13.80 -1.96
CA TYR A 303 -15.77 -13.05 -1.44
C TYR A 303 -16.99 -13.18 -2.33
N GLY A 304 -18.16 -13.21 -1.71
CA GLY A 304 -19.41 -13.23 -2.46
C GLY A 304 -20.59 -13.63 -1.59
N PHE A 305 -21.64 -14.14 -2.25
CA PHE A 305 -22.86 -14.50 -1.57
C PHE A 305 -23.54 -15.71 -2.21
N VAL A 306 -24.43 -16.32 -1.44
CA VAL A 306 -25.40 -17.31 -1.91
C VAL A 306 -26.78 -16.91 -1.42
N TYR A 307 -27.72 -16.77 -2.35
CA TYR A 307 -29.14 -16.63 -2.10
C TYR A 307 -29.87 -17.98 -2.24
N ASP A 308 -30.70 -18.31 -1.25
CA ASP A 308 -31.60 -19.46 -1.26
C ASP A 308 -33.05 -18.95 -1.17
N SER A 309 -33.83 -19.12 -2.25
CA SER A 309 -35.21 -18.59 -2.32
C SER A 309 -36.19 -19.29 -1.40
N LYS A 310 -35.95 -20.56 -1.08
CA LYS A 310 -36.78 -21.34 -0.16
C LYS A 310 -36.68 -20.77 1.25
N LYS A 311 -35.45 -20.47 1.68
CA LYS A 311 -35.16 -19.86 2.99
C LYS A 311 -35.31 -18.34 2.99
N ARG A 312 -35.30 -17.72 1.80
CA ARG A 312 -35.23 -16.27 1.58
C ARG A 312 -34.06 -15.65 2.35
N LYS A 313 -32.92 -16.33 2.28
CA LYS A 313 -31.74 -15.96 3.03
C LYS A 313 -30.59 -15.75 2.06
N VAL A 314 -29.92 -14.62 2.22
CA VAL A 314 -28.58 -14.38 1.67
C VAL A 314 -27.56 -14.81 2.72
N SER A 315 -26.56 -15.58 2.31
CA SER A 315 -25.44 -16.00 3.15
C SER A 315 -24.14 -15.54 2.51
N GLU A 316 -23.30 -14.90 3.30
CA GLU A 316 -22.00 -14.38 2.88
C GLU A 316 -20.96 -15.49 2.73
N ILE A 317 -20.01 -15.28 1.82
CA ILE A 317 -18.79 -16.07 1.69
C ILE A 317 -17.62 -15.13 1.95
N LYS A 318 -16.77 -15.51 2.91
CA LYS A 318 -15.55 -14.80 3.31
C LYS A 318 -14.46 -15.81 3.56
N GLU A 319 -13.45 -15.84 2.70
CA GLU A 319 -12.24 -16.62 2.89
C GLU A 319 -11.03 -15.77 2.55
N ASP A 320 -10.11 -15.65 3.51
CA ASP A 320 -8.90 -14.86 3.35
C ASP A 320 -7.66 -15.73 3.54
N LYS A 321 -6.69 -15.56 2.65
CA LYS A 321 -5.35 -16.12 2.78
C LYS A 321 -4.34 -15.09 2.30
N SER A 322 -3.25 -14.92 3.02
CA SER A 322 -2.28 -13.88 2.70
C SER A 322 -0.87 -14.31 3.08
N ASP A 323 0.08 -13.79 2.33
CA ASP A 323 1.51 -13.76 2.68
C ASP A 323 1.97 -12.30 2.57
N THR A 324 2.61 -11.79 3.61
CA THR A 324 2.88 -10.35 3.73
C THR A 324 4.24 -10.12 4.38
N SER A 325 5.02 -9.22 3.78
CA SER A 325 6.34 -8.82 4.29
C SER A 325 6.28 -7.82 5.45
N GLY A 326 5.08 -7.49 5.95
CA GLY A 326 4.88 -6.54 7.04
C GLY A 326 4.70 -5.10 6.55
N LEU A 327 4.35 -4.22 7.48
CA LEU A 327 4.20 -2.78 7.24
C LEU A 327 5.42 -2.06 7.79
N ASP A 328 6.10 -1.31 6.93
CA ASP A 328 7.20 -0.44 7.27
C ASP A 328 6.70 0.99 7.49
N TRP A 329 7.42 1.73 8.32
CA TRP A 329 7.07 3.12 8.64
C TRP A 329 8.33 3.97 8.85
N ASN A 330 8.20 5.27 8.61
CA ASN A 330 9.18 6.29 8.96
C ASN A 330 8.48 7.60 9.36
N THR A 331 9.21 8.51 10.03
CA THR A 331 8.72 9.86 10.37
C THR A 331 9.89 10.84 10.28
N SER A 332 9.64 12.11 9.90
CA SER A 332 10.73 13.09 9.81
C SER A 332 10.96 13.93 11.07
N LEU A 333 9.98 14.01 11.97
CA LEU A 333 10.07 14.81 13.20
C LEU A 333 9.39 14.08 14.37
N GLN A 334 8.07 14.08 14.33
CA GLN A 334 7.17 13.45 15.28
C GLN A 334 5.90 13.08 14.52
N VAL A 335 5.27 11.98 14.93
CA VAL A 335 3.94 11.58 14.51
C VAL A 335 3.16 11.19 15.76
N THR A 336 1.93 11.67 15.87
CA THR A 336 0.96 11.21 16.89
C THR A 336 -0.39 11.05 16.23
N GLY A 337 -0.98 9.86 16.32
CA GLY A 337 -2.35 9.61 15.82
C GLY A 337 -2.46 8.31 15.03
N THR A 338 -3.34 8.30 14.02
CA THR A 338 -3.59 7.14 13.15
C THR A 338 -3.45 7.47 11.67
N GLY A 339 -2.70 6.65 10.95
CA GLY A 339 -2.57 6.67 9.50
C GLY A 339 -3.07 5.39 8.86
N THR A 340 -3.75 5.53 7.73
CA THR A 340 -4.22 4.45 6.89
C THR A 340 -3.85 4.71 5.43
N ALA A 341 -3.48 3.65 4.74
CA ALA A 341 -3.31 3.62 3.30
C ALA A 341 -3.94 2.32 2.79
N ASP A 342 -4.77 2.40 1.76
CA ASP A 342 -5.42 1.24 1.19
C ASP A 342 -5.51 1.28 -0.33
N VAL A 343 -5.54 0.09 -0.91
CA VAL A 343 -5.84 -0.12 -2.32
C VAL A 343 -6.90 -1.20 -2.43
N SER A 344 -7.95 -0.92 -3.19
CA SER A 344 -9.05 -1.84 -3.41
C SER A 344 -9.50 -1.86 -4.86
N LEU A 345 -9.88 -3.06 -5.28
CA LEU A 345 -10.53 -3.34 -6.54
C LEU A 345 -12.04 -3.36 -6.33
N HIS A 346 -12.75 -2.36 -6.86
CA HIS A 346 -14.21 -2.39 -6.96
C HIS A 346 -14.62 -3.18 -8.20
N LEU A 347 -15.36 -4.27 -7.98
CA LEU A 347 -15.91 -5.14 -9.00
C LEU A 347 -17.43 -5.08 -8.94
N ILE A 348 -18.04 -4.61 -10.02
CA ILE A 348 -19.49 -4.65 -10.21
C ILE A 348 -19.81 -5.72 -11.27
N THR A 349 -20.39 -6.83 -10.84
CA THR A 349 -20.84 -7.92 -11.73
C THR A 349 -22.36 -8.05 -11.65
N LYS A 350 -23.06 -7.96 -12.78
CA LYS A 350 -24.54 -8.10 -12.83
C LYS A 350 -24.99 -9.08 -13.92
N LEU A 351 -25.99 -9.87 -13.60
CA LEU A 351 -26.78 -10.63 -14.57
C LEU A 351 -27.77 -9.71 -15.26
N TYR A 352 -27.72 -9.71 -16.59
CA TYR A 352 -28.53 -8.87 -17.48
C TYR A 352 -28.48 -7.37 -17.13
N GLY A 353 -27.38 -6.90 -16.55
CA GLY A 353 -27.24 -5.53 -16.03
C GLY A 353 -28.10 -5.21 -14.80
N CYS A 354 -28.88 -6.16 -14.25
CA CYS A 354 -29.93 -5.85 -13.28
C CYS A 354 -29.69 -6.38 -11.85
N THR A 355 -29.27 -7.64 -11.70
CA THR A 355 -29.08 -8.27 -10.37
C THR A 355 -27.68 -8.85 -10.26
N GLY A 356 -26.97 -8.54 -9.18
CA GLY A 356 -25.62 -9.08 -8.97
C GLY A 356 -24.95 -8.51 -7.73
N VAL A 357 -23.68 -8.16 -7.85
CA VAL A 357 -22.88 -7.68 -6.72
C VAL A 357 -22.03 -6.49 -7.12
N ASP A 358 -21.87 -5.58 -6.17
CA ASP A 358 -20.86 -4.52 -6.16
C ASP A 358 -19.95 -4.83 -4.97
N MET A 359 -18.66 -5.09 -5.21
CA MET A 359 -17.70 -5.49 -4.17
C MET A 359 -16.40 -4.70 -4.27
N GLY A 360 -16.00 -4.04 -3.19
CA GLY A 360 -14.65 -3.52 -3.00
C GLY A 360 -13.77 -4.56 -2.32
N ILE A 361 -12.73 -5.05 -3.01
CA ILE A 361 -11.82 -6.09 -2.51
C ILE A 361 -10.40 -5.55 -2.52
N GLY A 362 -9.77 -5.44 -1.35
CA GLY A 362 -8.48 -4.80 -1.24
C GLY A 362 -7.72 -5.14 0.03
N VAL A 363 -6.73 -4.29 0.31
CA VAL A 363 -5.84 -4.37 1.46
C VAL A 363 -5.67 -2.97 2.03
N GLN A 364 -5.59 -2.89 3.36
CA GLN A 364 -5.37 -1.65 4.09
C GLN A 364 -4.22 -1.84 5.09
N GLY A 365 -3.22 -0.97 4.98
CA GLY A 365 -2.21 -0.73 5.99
C GLY A 365 -2.69 0.30 7.00
N LYS A 366 -2.43 0.06 8.28
CA LYS A 366 -2.78 0.97 9.38
C LYS A 366 -1.63 1.07 10.37
N ALA A 367 -1.26 2.30 10.74
CA ALA A 367 -0.31 2.61 11.79
C ALA A 367 -0.96 3.54 12.81
N THR A 368 -0.94 3.19 14.10
CA THR A 368 -1.51 3.99 15.18
C THR A 368 -0.54 4.13 16.34
N GLY A 369 -0.33 5.34 16.82
CA GLY A 369 0.43 5.58 18.05
C GLY A 369 1.19 6.89 18.01
N GLU A 370 2.35 6.92 18.67
CA GLU A 370 3.20 8.09 18.74
C GLU A 370 4.66 7.68 18.54
N ALA A 371 5.36 8.41 17.67
CA ALA A 371 6.78 8.22 17.43
C ALA A 371 7.47 9.57 17.22
N LYS A 372 8.70 9.69 17.68
CA LYS A 372 9.51 10.90 17.56
C LYS A 372 10.95 10.54 17.25
N LEU A 373 11.60 11.31 16.37
CA LEU A 373 13.03 11.15 16.11
C LEU A 373 13.83 11.34 17.42
N SER A 374 14.63 10.35 17.78
CA SER A 374 15.38 10.32 19.04
C SER A 374 16.88 10.12 18.78
N GLY A 375 17.67 10.96 19.44
CA GLY A 375 19.14 10.86 19.44
C GLY A 375 19.68 9.89 20.50
N LYS A 376 18.80 9.28 21.31
CA LYS A 376 19.20 8.36 22.37
C LYS A 376 19.95 7.16 21.76
N PRO A 377 21.23 6.93 22.08
CA PRO A 377 22.05 5.97 21.32
C PRO A 377 21.65 4.50 21.46
N ASP A 378 20.95 4.14 22.53
CA ASP A 378 20.34 2.82 22.70
C ASP A 378 19.07 2.61 21.84
N LEU A 379 18.58 3.65 21.17
CA LEU A 379 17.42 3.58 20.28
C LEU A 379 17.86 3.57 18.81
N GLY A 380 17.14 2.80 17.99
CA GLY A 380 17.33 2.71 16.53
C GLY A 380 16.96 3.98 15.75
N GLY A 381 16.96 5.17 16.39
CA GLY A 381 16.64 6.45 15.77
C GLY A 381 15.26 7.02 16.15
N TYR A 382 14.38 6.22 16.76
CA TYR A 382 13.04 6.68 17.13
C TYR A 382 12.67 6.28 18.55
N ALA A 383 11.96 7.18 19.23
CA ALA A 383 11.31 6.96 20.51
C ALA A 383 9.79 6.86 20.31
N GLY A 384 9.12 5.96 21.02
CA GLY A 384 7.66 5.87 20.96
C GLY A 384 7.10 4.45 20.89
N ARG A 385 5.84 4.37 20.46
CA ARG A 385 5.09 3.14 20.30
C ARG A 385 4.14 3.26 19.11
N LEU A 386 4.17 2.27 18.23
CA LEU A 386 3.24 2.15 17.12
C LEU A 386 2.62 0.75 17.08
N GLU A 387 1.31 0.71 16.88
CA GLU A 387 0.56 -0.47 16.49
C GLU A 387 0.44 -0.47 14.97
N LEU A 388 1.00 -1.48 14.32
CA LEU A 388 1.05 -1.63 12.88
C LEU A 388 0.18 -2.82 12.49
N SER A 389 -0.59 -2.69 11.41
CA SER A 389 -1.37 -3.82 10.90
C SER A 389 -1.64 -3.72 9.41
N ILE A 390 -1.76 -4.88 8.76
CA ILE A 390 -2.24 -5.01 7.39
C ILE A 390 -3.48 -5.91 7.44
N ALA A 391 -4.59 -5.40 6.92
CA ALA A 391 -5.88 -6.07 6.94
C ALA A 391 -6.50 -6.14 5.53
N PRO A 392 -7.38 -7.11 5.27
CA PRO A 392 -8.20 -7.03 4.07
C PRO A 392 -9.22 -5.89 4.19
N LYS A 393 -9.38 -5.13 3.11
CA LYS A 393 -10.47 -4.18 2.91
C LYS A 393 -11.56 -4.89 2.11
N LEU A 394 -12.76 -5.00 2.70
CA LEU A 394 -13.89 -5.69 2.08
C LEU A 394 -15.16 -4.88 2.28
N GLU A 395 -15.76 -4.49 1.17
CA GLU A 395 -17.09 -3.90 1.11
C GLU A 395 -17.90 -4.63 0.05
N GLY A 396 -19.23 -4.69 0.23
CA GLY A 396 -20.06 -5.44 -0.69
C GLY A 396 -21.53 -5.18 -0.53
N THR A 397 -22.20 -4.97 -1.65
CA THR A 397 -23.65 -4.81 -1.75
C THR A 397 -24.20 -5.79 -2.77
N LEU A 398 -25.22 -6.56 -2.40
CA LEU A 398 -26.06 -7.26 -3.34
C LEU A 398 -26.93 -6.21 -4.05
N VAL A 399 -26.73 -6.04 -5.36
CA VAL A 399 -27.46 -5.04 -6.15
C VAL A 399 -28.65 -5.70 -6.83
N VAL A 400 -29.83 -5.08 -6.73
CA VAL A 400 -31.08 -5.56 -7.36
C VAL A 400 -31.85 -4.37 -7.93
N GLU A 401 -31.52 -3.97 -9.16
CA GLU A 401 -32.25 -2.92 -9.88
C GLU A 401 -33.58 -3.45 -10.42
N VAL A 402 -33.50 -4.56 -11.16
CA VAL A 402 -34.64 -5.37 -11.60
C VAL A 402 -34.39 -6.81 -11.16
N PRO A 403 -35.28 -7.44 -10.37
CA PRO A 403 -35.05 -8.78 -9.87
C PRO A 403 -35.18 -9.80 -11.00
N VAL A 404 -34.06 -10.37 -11.44
CA VAL A 404 -34.03 -11.47 -12.43
C VAL A 404 -33.87 -12.84 -11.77
N ILE A 405 -33.51 -12.88 -10.48
CA ILE A 405 -33.33 -14.11 -9.70
C ILE A 405 -34.65 -14.52 -9.02
N ASP A 406 -35.21 -13.63 -8.21
CA ASP A 406 -36.43 -13.84 -7.43
C ASP A 406 -37.02 -12.46 -7.08
N GLY A 407 -38.33 -12.26 -7.28
CA GLY A 407 -39.01 -11.00 -6.97
C GLY A 407 -39.01 -10.60 -5.48
N LYS A 408 -38.60 -11.50 -4.58
CA LYS A 408 -38.41 -11.20 -3.15
C LYS A 408 -36.97 -10.86 -2.79
N LEU A 409 -36.02 -11.08 -3.70
CA LEU A 409 -34.64 -10.67 -3.49
C LEU A 409 -34.57 -9.14 -3.48
N LYS A 410 -33.87 -8.59 -2.49
CA LYS A 410 -33.74 -7.15 -2.32
C LYS A 410 -32.27 -6.80 -2.17
N GLN A 411 -31.96 -5.57 -2.60
CA GLN A 411 -30.68 -4.96 -2.31
C GLN A 411 -30.44 -4.95 -0.79
N GLN A 412 -29.24 -5.35 -0.40
CA GLN A 412 -28.76 -5.35 0.98
C GLN A 412 -27.24 -5.33 1.00
N GLU A 413 -26.67 -4.75 2.05
CA GLU A 413 -25.25 -4.90 2.34
C GLU A 413 -24.93 -6.36 2.63
N LEU A 414 -23.78 -6.80 2.14
CA LEU A 414 -23.29 -8.15 2.35
C LEU A 414 -22.32 -8.21 3.52
N PHE A 415 -21.50 -7.20 3.77
CA PHE A 415 -20.41 -7.31 4.73
C PHE A 415 -20.43 -6.17 5.74
N GLU A 416 -20.66 -6.47 7.02
CA GLU A 416 -20.78 -5.45 8.09
C GLU A 416 -19.58 -5.42 9.06
N GLN A 417 -18.46 -6.09 8.77
CA GLN A 417 -17.41 -6.34 9.78
C GLN A 417 -15.99 -6.10 9.30
N GLU A 418 -15.23 -5.31 10.08
CA GLU A 418 -13.77 -5.23 9.99
C GLU A 418 -13.17 -6.63 10.10
N LEU A 419 -12.44 -7.02 9.06
CA LEU A 419 -11.82 -8.33 8.99
C LEU A 419 -10.55 -8.37 9.84
N LYS A 420 -10.19 -9.59 10.27
CA LYS A 420 -8.99 -9.77 11.08
C LYS A 420 -7.76 -9.42 10.25
N PRO A 421 -6.84 -8.61 10.80
CA PRO A 421 -5.61 -8.31 10.10
C PRO A 421 -4.77 -9.56 9.86
N PHE A 422 -4.21 -9.64 8.65
CA PHE A 422 -3.27 -10.66 8.21
C PHE A 422 -1.99 -10.62 9.00
N TRP A 423 -1.55 -9.41 9.29
CA TRP A 423 -0.33 -9.12 10.00
C TRP A 423 -0.58 -8.00 11.00
N LYS A 424 0.06 -8.14 12.17
CA LYS A 424 0.09 -7.14 13.21
C LYS A 424 1.44 -7.17 13.88
N GLU A 425 1.99 -5.99 14.12
CA GLU A 425 3.16 -5.82 14.95
C GLU A 425 2.95 -4.64 15.89
N GLU A 426 3.61 -4.72 17.05
CA GLU A 426 3.69 -3.59 17.96
C GLU A 426 5.16 -3.19 18.06
N TRP A 427 5.49 -2.04 17.49
CA TRP A 427 6.80 -1.43 17.67
C TRP A 427 6.81 -0.61 18.95
N LYS A 428 7.89 -0.73 19.73
CA LYS A 428 8.19 0.09 20.91
C LYS A 428 9.66 0.41 20.90
N SER A 429 10.01 1.66 21.21
CA SER A 429 11.41 2.06 21.36
C SER A 429 12.11 1.33 22.50
N SER A 430 11.43 1.12 23.63
CA SER A 430 11.92 0.31 24.75
C SER A 430 10.77 -0.18 25.66
N HIS A 431 11.11 -0.88 26.74
CA HIS A 431 10.13 -1.23 27.78
C HIS A 431 9.51 0.01 28.44
N ASP A 432 10.27 1.11 28.51
CA ASP A 432 9.84 2.39 29.07
C ASP A 432 9.81 3.48 27.99
N TRP A 433 9.15 3.15 26.89
CA TRP A 433 9.05 3.99 25.69
C TRP A 433 8.50 5.41 25.95
N LYS A 434 7.77 5.62 27.06
CA LYS A 434 7.30 6.95 27.46
C LYS A 434 8.45 7.85 27.90
N SER A 435 9.39 7.32 28.68
CA SER A 435 10.59 8.06 29.04
C SER A 435 11.52 8.30 27.85
N ASP A 436 11.46 7.45 26.81
CA ASP A 436 12.18 7.69 25.57
C ASP A 436 11.63 8.91 24.80
N LEU A 437 10.32 9.15 24.84
CA LEU A 437 9.68 10.32 24.19
C LEU A 437 10.00 11.62 24.92
N GLU A 438 10.05 11.57 26.24
CA GLU A 438 10.43 12.68 27.12
C GLU A 438 11.94 12.89 27.17
N TRP A 439 12.72 12.03 26.50
CA TRP A 439 14.18 12.17 26.44
C TRP A 439 14.53 13.44 25.66
N THR A 440 14.97 14.45 26.40
CA THR A 440 15.26 15.80 25.88
C THR A 440 16.74 16.18 26.00
N GLY A 441 17.62 15.30 26.48
CA GLY A 441 19.03 15.69 26.65
C GLY A 441 20.01 14.55 26.82
N THR A 442 21.27 14.84 26.41
CA THR A 442 22.53 14.82 27.21
C THR A 442 22.59 13.91 28.46
N GLY A 443 21.97 12.74 28.38
CA GLY A 443 21.87 11.73 29.44
C GLY A 443 22.78 10.52 29.23
N GLU A 444 23.57 10.49 28.17
CA GLU A 444 24.74 9.62 28.10
C GLU A 444 25.96 10.40 28.54
N LYS A 445 26.88 9.77 29.28
CA LYS A 445 28.26 10.23 29.31
C LYS A 445 28.79 10.11 27.88
N TRP A 446 28.62 11.15 27.07
CA TRP A 446 29.42 11.30 25.87
C TRP A 446 30.86 11.31 26.36
N LYS A 447 31.74 10.65 25.60
CA LYS A 447 33.15 10.76 25.92
C LYS A 447 33.53 12.16 25.48
N SER A 448 33.78 13.04 26.44
CA SER A 448 34.36 14.33 26.12
C SER A 448 35.79 14.07 25.67
N TYR A 449 36.11 14.50 24.45
CA TYR A 449 37.49 14.58 23.99
C TYR A 449 38.03 15.94 24.38
N VAL A 450 39.25 15.96 24.91
CA VAL A 450 39.98 17.20 25.23
C VAL A 450 41.21 17.21 24.35
N THR A 451 41.44 18.32 23.65
CA THR A 451 42.60 18.47 22.77
C THR A 451 43.90 18.40 23.54
N ARG A 452 44.95 17.88 22.91
CA ARG A 452 46.14 17.36 23.61
C ARG A 452 47.44 18.05 23.21
N TYR A 453 47.44 18.94 22.22
CA TYR A 453 48.66 19.63 21.75
C TYR A 453 49.46 20.28 22.89
N GLY A 454 48.80 21.07 23.74
CA GLY A 454 49.43 21.74 24.88
C GLY A 454 50.01 20.77 25.91
N GLU A 455 49.30 19.67 26.19
CA GLU A 455 49.75 18.61 27.09
C GLU A 455 51.00 17.89 26.54
N VAL A 456 50.92 17.44 25.29
CA VAL A 456 51.95 16.61 24.63
C VAL A 456 53.23 17.39 24.41
N ASN A 457 53.14 18.65 23.98
CA ASN A 457 54.29 19.50 23.70
C ASN A 457 54.73 20.37 24.88
N ALA A 458 54.04 20.28 26.03
CA ALA A 458 54.28 21.11 27.21
C ALA A 458 54.29 22.62 26.90
N VAL A 459 53.35 23.07 26.07
CA VAL A 459 53.16 24.47 25.66
C VAL A 459 51.84 25.01 26.20
N THR A 460 51.81 26.31 26.53
CA THR A 460 50.55 26.99 26.90
C THR A 460 49.84 27.44 25.63
N CYS A 461 48.73 26.78 25.31
CA CYS A 461 47.87 27.10 24.18
C CYS A 461 46.39 26.91 24.58
N PRO A 462 45.44 27.39 23.76
CA PRO A 462 44.03 27.05 23.92
C PRO A 462 43.86 25.53 24.00
N THR A 463 42.97 25.08 24.88
CA THR A 463 42.58 23.67 24.97
C THR A 463 41.08 23.62 24.78
N PHE A 464 40.62 22.80 23.85
CA PHE A 464 39.21 22.66 23.54
C PHE A 464 38.69 21.31 24.00
N GLN A 465 37.39 21.26 24.18
CA GLN A 465 36.67 20.02 24.41
C GLN A 465 35.43 19.96 23.51
N PHE A 466 35.06 18.74 23.15
CA PHE A 466 33.81 18.44 22.46
C PHE A 466 33.37 17.03 22.82
N ASP A 467 32.08 16.78 22.75
CA ASP A 467 31.50 15.54 23.20
C ASP A 467 31.34 14.55 22.03
N VAL A 468 31.78 13.30 22.25
CA VAL A 468 31.68 12.21 21.26
C VAL A 468 30.53 11.28 21.65
N PRO A 469 29.43 11.23 20.87
CA PRO A 469 28.28 10.38 21.16
C PRO A 469 28.59 8.91 20.90
N ARG A 470 27.83 8.01 21.53
CA ARG A 470 28.00 6.56 21.32
C ARG A 470 27.63 6.17 19.88
N GLY A 471 28.44 5.27 19.29
CA GLY A 471 28.34 4.89 17.87
C GLY A 471 29.21 5.76 16.95
N TRP A 472 29.93 6.72 17.52
CA TRP A 472 31.01 7.46 16.87
C TRP A 472 32.34 7.08 17.55
N ASP A 473 33.35 6.89 16.73
CA ASP A 473 34.70 6.53 17.18
C ASP A 473 35.71 7.57 16.68
N ILE A 474 36.71 7.87 17.51
CA ILE A 474 37.90 8.62 17.08
C ILE A 474 38.68 7.71 16.12
N THR A 475 38.70 8.08 14.85
CA THR A 475 39.37 7.35 13.78
C THR A 475 40.72 7.96 13.40
N THR A 476 40.93 9.23 13.73
CA THR A 476 42.23 9.92 13.60
C THR A 476 42.50 10.71 14.88
N GLU A 477 43.71 10.56 15.44
CA GLU A 477 44.23 11.37 16.55
C GLU A 477 45.70 11.71 16.25
N GLU A 478 45.94 12.86 15.62
CA GLU A 478 47.27 13.33 15.21
C GLU A 478 47.66 14.58 16.00
N VAL A 479 48.83 14.55 16.64
CA VAL A 479 49.41 15.69 17.36
C VAL A 479 50.86 15.86 16.89
N ASP A 480 51.21 17.03 16.38
CA ASP A 480 52.56 17.29 15.87
C ASP A 480 53.55 17.50 17.02
N THR A 481 54.47 16.56 17.20
CA THR A 481 55.54 16.63 18.20
C THR A 481 56.87 17.15 17.66
N ASP A 482 57.02 17.14 16.34
CA ASP A 482 58.29 17.46 15.67
C ASP A 482 58.25 18.85 15.01
N PHE A 483 57.11 19.55 15.10
CA PHE A 483 56.84 20.88 14.57
C PHE A 483 57.02 20.97 13.04
N THR A 484 56.83 19.86 12.33
CA THR A 484 57.03 19.78 10.86
C THR A 484 55.73 19.67 10.05
N GLN A 485 54.59 19.40 10.70
CA GLN A 485 53.31 19.19 10.02
C GLN A 485 52.57 20.51 9.76
N ALA A 486 51.57 20.48 8.88
CA ALA A 486 50.71 21.64 8.60
C ALA A 486 49.70 21.92 9.72
N PHE A 487 49.36 20.89 10.49
CA PHE A 487 48.45 20.94 11.62
C PHE A 487 49.25 20.71 12.90
N ASP A 488 48.93 21.46 13.95
CA ASP A 488 49.43 21.22 15.30
C ASP A 488 48.67 20.04 15.94
N GLU A 489 47.36 19.95 15.70
CA GLU A 489 46.51 18.81 16.09
C GLU A 489 45.38 18.59 15.07
N HIS A 490 45.13 17.33 14.69
CA HIS A 490 44.04 16.94 13.79
C HIS A 490 43.31 15.70 14.34
N ILE A 491 42.02 15.86 14.61
CA ILE A 491 41.17 14.81 15.17
C ILE A 491 40.01 14.55 14.23
N VAL A 492 39.70 13.28 13.98
CA VAL A 492 38.51 12.88 13.22
C VAL A 492 37.72 11.87 14.04
N ILE A 493 36.43 12.16 14.22
CA ILE A 493 35.45 11.18 14.69
C ILE A 493 34.53 10.77 13.56
N SER A 494 34.13 9.50 13.51
CA SER A 494 33.25 9.01 12.46
C SER A 494 32.25 7.95 12.92
N ASN A 495 31.11 7.86 12.22
CA ASN A 495 30.12 6.80 12.40
C ASN A 495 30.34 5.62 11.42
N GLU A 496 29.53 4.56 11.55
CA GLU A 496 29.62 3.34 10.70
C GLU A 496 29.46 3.63 9.19
N ARG A 497 28.68 4.65 8.80
CA ARG A 497 28.49 5.04 7.40
C ARG A 497 29.71 5.79 6.83
N GLY A 498 30.57 6.32 7.69
CA GLY A 498 31.72 7.15 7.32
C GLY A 498 31.41 8.65 7.30
N VAL A 499 30.33 9.11 7.94
CA VAL A 499 30.18 10.56 8.24
C VAL A 499 31.28 10.94 9.22
N THR A 500 31.94 12.07 8.99
CA THR A 500 33.06 12.55 9.79
C THR A 500 32.74 13.88 10.46
N VAL A 501 33.28 14.10 11.66
CA VAL A 501 33.47 15.43 12.24
C VAL A 501 34.96 15.60 12.55
N SER A 502 35.56 16.65 11.99
CA SER A 502 37.00 16.87 12.00
C SER A 502 37.34 18.17 12.72
N TYR A 503 38.19 18.09 13.73
CA TYR A 503 38.82 19.21 14.42
C TYR A 503 40.22 19.45 13.86
N TYR A 504 40.51 20.70 13.53
CA TYR A 504 41.81 21.16 13.05
C TYR A 504 42.34 22.28 13.93
N ASP A 505 43.53 22.10 14.50
CA ASP A 505 44.41 23.15 15.01
C ASP A 505 45.50 23.39 13.96
N CYS A 506 45.43 24.51 13.26
CA CYS A 506 46.32 24.82 12.15
C CYS A 506 47.45 25.73 12.61
N LYS A 507 48.69 25.48 12.17
CA LYS A 507 49.81 26.42 12.43
C LYS A 507 49.60 27.76 11.75
N ASP A 508 49.17 27.69 10.49
CA ASP A 508 48.89 28.79 9.59
C ASP A 508 47.74 28.37 8.67
N ARG A 509 47.23 29.29 7.85
CA ARG A 509 46.32 28.91 6.76
C ARG A 509 47.00 27.84 5.88
N VAL A 510 46.29 26.73 5.65
CA VAL A 510 46.81 25.56 4.93
C VAL A 510 47.15 25.94 3.49
N GLY A 511 46.31 26.79 2.90
CA GLY A 511 46.47 27.31 1.56
C GLY A 511 46.22 26.26 0.48
N GLY A 512 46.24 26.73 -0.76
CA GLY A 512 46.19 25.88 -1.95
C GLY A 512 46.24 26.74 -3.20
N ALA A 513 46.86 26.23 -4.26
CA ALA A 513 46.79 26.89 -5.56
C ALA A 513 45.47 26.54 -6.29
N SER A 514 44.36 26.46 -5.55
CA SER A 514 43.06 26.10 -6.13
C SER A 514 42.60 27.23 -7.04
N ARG A 515 42.12 26.83 -8.23
CA ARG A 515 41.52 27.76 -9.19
C ARG A 515 40.01 27.57 -9.26
N THR A 516 39.41 27.01 -8.21
CA THR A 516 37.97 26.80 -8.13
C THR A 516 37.39 27.72 -7.06
N MET A 517 36.53 28.64 -7.48
CA MET A 517 35.67 29.42 -6.59
C MET A 517 34.37 28.65 -6.40
N LEU A 518 33.90 28.57 -5.17
CA LEU A 518 32.64 27.93 -4.78
C LEU A 518 31.70 28.99 -4.25
N LYS A 519 30.41 28.78 -4.47
CA LYS A 519 29.36 29.65 -3.95
C LYS A 519 28.27 28.83 -3.29
N GLY A 520 27.82 29.30 -2.13
CA GLY A 520 26.84 28.61 -1.30
C GLY A 520 26.19 29.50 -0.27
N SER A 521 25.20 28.95 0.44
CA SER A 521 24.50 29.58 1.54
C SER A 521 24.98 29.03 2.88
N VAL A 522 25.07 29.91 3.87
CA VAL A 522 25.39 29.57 5.26
C VAL A 522 24.18 29.92 6.12
N THR A 523 23.58 28.90 6.73
CA THR A 523 22.36 29.05 7.54
C THR A 523 22.60 28.53 8.96
N LYS A 524 22.19 29.31 9.96
CA LYS A 524 22.28 28.91 11.37
C LYS A 524 21.26 27.79 11.66
N VAL A 525 21.73 26.70 12.28
CA VAL A 525 20.88 25.58 12.71
C VAL A 525 20.86 25.37 14.23
N ALA A 526 21.93 25.78 14.94
CA ALA A 526 21.98 25.79 16.41
C ALA A 526 22.95 26.87 16.93
N ASP A 527 22.90 27.17 18.23
CA ASP A 527 23.96 27.93 18.92
C ASP A 527 25.18 27.01 19.15
N SER A 528 26.38 27.58 19.30
CA SER A 528 27.58 26.84 19.76
C SER A 528 27.91 27.23 21.20
N GLU A 529 28.41 26.28 22.00
CA GLU A 529 28.86 26.54 23.37
C GLU A 529 30.20 27.30 23.43
N PHE A 530 30.89 27.46 22.31
CA PHE A 530 32.14 28.21 22.24
C PHE A 530 31.89 29.71 22.41
N ALA A 531 32.57 30.30 23.40
CA ALA A 531 32.54 31.73 23.67
C ALA A 531 33.98 32.29 23.63
N PRO A 532 34.34 33.10 22.62
CA PRO A 532 35.69 33.61 22.49
C PRO A 532 36.03 34.57 23.66
N SER A 533 37.21 34.36 24.24
CA SER A 533 37.68 35.12 25.40
C SER A 533 39.18 35.49 25.29
N TYR A 534 39.94 35.39 26.38
CA TYR A 534 41.40 35.48 26.40
C TYR A 534 42.00 34.07 26.36
N PRO A 535 42.43 33.56 25.18
CA PRO A 535 42.96 32.21 25.08
C PRO A 535 44.24 32.04 25.89
N ALA A 536 44.44 30.84 26.45
CA ALA A 536 45.69 30.49 27.10
C ALA A 536 46.88 30.64 26.13
N GLY A 537 47.97 31.27 26.60
CA GLY A 537 49.19 31.51 25.80
C GLY A 537 49.29 32.90 25.19
N THR A 538 48.24 33.73 25.28
CA THR A 538 48.23 35.12 24.79
C THR A 538 47.46 36.05 25.74
N ASN A 539 47.73 37.36 25.63
CA ASN A 539 46.98 38.42 26.33
C ASN A 539 46.02 39.17 25.38
N THR A 540 45.86 38.69 24.15
CA THR A 540 44.94 39.28 23.17
C THR A 540 43.51 38.87 23.49
N ASP A 541 42.61 39.86 23.52
CA ASP A 541 41.17 39.63 23.65
C ASP A 541 40.55 39.33 22.27
N PHE A 542 39.91 38.17 22.16
CA PHE A 542 39.22 37.74 20.94
C PHE A 542 37.70 37.78 21.05
N SER A 543 37.14 38.33 22.14
CA SER A 543 35.68 38.47 22.31
C SER A 543 34.99 39.24 21.17
N GLY A 544 35.75 40.05 20.42
CA GLY A 544 35.30 40.74 19.20
C GLY A 544 34.90 39.82 18.04
N LEU A 545 35.23 38.52 18.08
CA LEU A 545 34.74 37.53 17.11
C LEU A 545 33.22 37.33 17.20
N GLY A 546 32.61 37.69 18.33
CA GLY A 546 31.17 37.61 18.54
C GLY A 546 30.70 36.21 18.94
N LYS A 547 29.41 35.94 18.74
CA LYS A 547 28.82 34.64 19.04
C LYS A 547 29.12 33.65 17.93
N PHE A 548 29.25 32.39 18.33
CA PHE A 548 29.42 31.27 17.41
C PHE A 548 28.12 30.48 17.31
N CYS A 549 27.96 29.83 16.17
CA CYS A 549 26.81 28.99 15.87
C CYS A 549 27.25 27.73 15.12
N VAL A 550 26.40 26.71 15.15
CA VAL A 550 26.48 25.61 14.19
C VAL A 550 25.76 26.05 12.94
N ALA A 551 26.47 26.07 11.82
CA ALA A 551 25.91 26.42 10.53
C ALA A 551 25.79 25.20 9.62
N LYS A 552 24.71 25.15 8.83
CA LYS A 552 24.57 24.32 7.64
C LYS A 552 25.08 25.10 6.44
N ILE A 553 25.98 24.52 5.67
CA ILE A 553 26.55 25.10 4.47
C ILE A 553 26.10 24.28 3.27
N GLU A 554 25.43 24.92 2.32
CA GLU A 554 24.95 24.31 1.08
C GLU A 554 25.65 24.96 -0.11
N VAL A 555 26.54 24.21 -0.77
CA VAL A 555 27.31 24.65 -1.93
C VAL A 555 26.68 24.05 -3.18
N ASN A 556 26.31 24.90 -4.13
CA ASN A 556 25.58 24.49 -5.34
C ASN A 556 26.12 25.12 -6.63
N GLU A 557 27.12 26.01 -6.51
CA GLU A 557 27.71 26.71 -7.65
C GLU A 557 29.24 26.67 -7.59
N SER A 558 29.90 26.54 -8.75
CA SER A 558 31.36 26.61 -8.87
C SER A 558 31.79 27.42 -10.10
N LEU A 559 32.98 28.01 -10.03
CA LEU A 559 33.59 28.81 -11.09
C LEU A 559 35.09 28.49 -11.19
N SER A 560 35.55 28.10 -12.38
CA SER A 560 36.98 27.92 -12.64
C SER A 560 37.65 29.27 -12.93
N ILE A 561 38.41 29.78 -11.96
CA ILE A 561 39.07 31.08 -11.98
C ILE A 561 40.02 31.18 -13.19
N GLY A 562 39.66 32.07 -14.12
CA GLY A 562 40.42 32.35 -15.34
C GLY A 562 40.16 31.39 -16.50
N LEU A 563 39.17 30.50 -16.40
CA LEU A 563 38.65 29.69 -17.51
C LEU A 563 37.18 30.02 -17.79
N ASP A 564 36.39 30.15 -16.72
CA ASP A 564 34.95 30.39 -16.79
C ASP A 564 34.62 31.88 -16.64
N SER A 565 33.53 32.33 -17.28
CA SER A 565 33.02 33.69 -17.16
C SER A 565 31.94 33.86 -16.10
N ASP A 566 31.21 32.79 -15.77
CA ASP A 566 30.08 32.76 -14.82
C ASP A 566 30.07 31.44 -14.04
N TYR A 567 29.41 31.44 -12.88
CA TYR A 567 29.21 30.25 -12.05
C TYR A 567 28.36 29.19 -12.77
N GLN A 568 28.74 27.93 -12.60
CA GLN A 568 28.03 26.76 -13.08
C GLN A 568 27.45 25.98 -11.90
N LYS A 569 26.23 25.48 -12.08
CA LYS A 569 25.58 24.63 -11.08
C LYS A 569 26.33 23.31 -10.94
N ILE A 570 26.56 22.89 -9.70
CA ILE A 570 27.14 21.58 -9.34
C ILE A 570 26.11 20.76 -8.55
N ASP A 571 26.42 19.50 -8.31
CA ASP A 571 25.65 18.69 -7.37
C ASP A 571 25.72 19.33 -5.97
N ASP A 572 24.57 19.38 -5.29
CA ASP A 572 24.47 20.07 -4.01
C ASP A 572 25.33 19.36 -2.95
N ILE A 573 26.30 20.09 -2.39
CA ILE A 573 27.16 19.61 -1.31
C ILE A 573 26.68 20.24 -0.02
N THR A 574 26.31 19.41 0.96
CA THR A 574 25.99 19.86 2.32
C THR A 574 27.10 19.47 3.29
N PHE A 575 27.50 20.39 4.16
CA PHE A 575 28.34 20.13 5.32
C PHE A 575 27.97 21.07 6.48
N TYR A 576 28.47 20.79 7.68
CA TYR A 576 28.20 21.61 8.87
C TYR A 576 29.51 22.10 9.48
N ALA A 577 29.50 23.29 10.08
CA ALA A 577 30.69 23.82 10.74
C ALA A 577 30.34 24.73 11.92
N VAL A 578 31.26 24.83 12.88
CA VAL A 578 31.23 25.88 13.92
C VAL A 578 31.83 27.16 13.35
N VAL A 579 31.02 28.22 13.26
CA VAL A 579 31.41 29.50 12.65
C VAL A 579 30.92 30.70 13.46
N PRO A 580 31.57 31.86 13.35
CA PRO A 580 31.01 33.11 13.86
C PRO A 580 29.65 33.41 13.20
N GLU A 581 28.69 33.98 13.93
CA GLU A 581 27.39 34.38 13.37
C GLU A 581 27.50 35.39 12.22
N SER A 582 28.65 36.08 12.08
CA SER A 582 28.94 36.95 10.93
C SER A 582 29.12 36.21 9.60
N TYR A 583 29.16 34.88 9.62
CA TYR A 583 29.28 34.04 8.43
C TYR A 583 27.93 33.73 7.78
N ILE A 584 26.82 33.98 8.45
CA ILE A 584 25.47 33.71 7.96
C ILE A 584 25.15 34.57 6.72
N GLY A 585 24.62 33.92 5.68
CA GLY A 585 24.27 34.54 4.40
C GLY A 585 24.92 33.81 3.21
N GLU A 586 24.87 34.44 2.05
CA GLU A 586 25.55 33.94 0.85
C GLU A 586 27.07 34.18 0.95
N ARG A 587 27.85 33.21 0.49
CA ARG A 587 29.31 33.32 0.44
C ARG A 587 29.90 32.78 -0.85
N GLU A 588 30.95 33.46 -1.29
CA GLU A 588 31.85 33.02 -2.36
C GLU A 588 33.23 32.80 -1.74
N PHE A 589 33.80 31.62 -1.94
CA PHE A 589 35.07 31.25 -1.32
C PHE A 589 35.87 30.30 -2.21
N VAL A 590 37.19 30.28 -2.04
CA VAL A 590 38.05 29.39 -2.81
C VAL A 590 37.96 27.97 -2.24
N GLY A 591 37.63 26.99 -3.09
CA GLY A 591 37.59 25.57 -2.74
C GLY A 591 38.99 24.99 -2.58
N GLN A 592 39.76 25.50 -1.63
CA GLN A 592 41.10 25.01 -1.27
C GLN A 592 41.06 24.33 0.10
N ALA A 593 41.99 23.39 0.31
CA ALA A 593 42.20 22.71 1.60
C ALA A 593 40.93 22.18 2.28
N GLY A 594 39.98 21.58 1.51
CA GLY A 594 38.83 20.88 2.08
C GLY A 594 37.96 21.74 3.02
N TYR A 595 37.65 22.98 2.61
CA TYR A 595 36.83 23.97 3.35
C TYR A 595 37.49 24.59 4.59
N ILE A 596 38.60 24.04 5.08
CA ILE A 596 39.28 24.45 6.32
C ILE A 596 39.65 25.94 6.30
N ASP A 597 40.25 26.42 5.21
CA ASP A 597 40.75 27.80 5.12
C ASP A 597 39.64 28.87 5.17
N GLU A 598 38.43 28.54 4.69
CA GLU A 598 37.31 29.48 4.68
C GLU A 598 36.52 29.38 5.98
N PHE A 599 36.29 28.16 6.48
CA PHE A 599 35.43 27.90 7.64
C PHE A 599 36.24 27.68 8.93
N SER A 600 37.44 28.25 8.99
CA SER A 600 38.24 28.39 10.21
C SER A 600 38.10 29.78 10.83
N PHE A 601 38.45 29.91 12.10
CA PHE A 601 38.51 31.17 12.84
C PHE A 601 39.83 31.31 13.60
N GLU A 602 40.35 32.53 13.72
CA GLU A 602 41.63 32.81 14.39
C GLU A 602 41.47 32.95 15.92
N TYR A 603 42.12 32.09 16.72
CA TYR A 603 42.03 32.09 18.18
C TYR A 603 43.20 31.39 18.94
N PRO A 604 44.46 31.85 18.94
CA PRO A 604 45.08 32.90 18.13
C PRO A 604 45.63 32.38 16.78
N SER A 605 45.70 31.06 16.60
CA SER A 605 45.94 30.38 15.32
C SER A 605 44.60 29.96 14.68
N PRO A 606 44.57 29.53 13.41
CA PRO A 606 43.32 29.10 12.77
C PRO A 606 42.82 27.76 13.33
N TYR A 607 41.54 27.71 13.73
CA TYR A 607 40.84 26.50 14.17
C TYR A 607 39.65 26.22 13.26
N ALA A 608 39.39 24.96 12.94
CA ALA A 608 38.18 24.54 12.24
C ALA A 608 37.53 23.32 12.90
N PHE A 609 36.20 23.30 12.94
CA PHE A 609 35.44 22.13 13.37
C PHE A 609 34.29 21.88 12.38
N ILE A 610 34.48 20.87 11.53
CA ILE A 610 33.71 20.68 10.29
C ILE A 610 33.20 19.24 10.22
N ALA A 611 31.94 19.06 9.85
CA ALA A 611 31.33 17.76 9.63
C ALA A 611 30.97 17.53 8.17
N GLU A 612 31.39 16.40 7.63
CA GLU A 612 31.24 16.03 6.22
C GLU A 612 30.62 14.63 6.09
N SER A 613 29.97 14.38 4.96
CA SER A 613 29.40 13.07 4.65
C SER A 613 30.00 12.49 3.36
N PRO A 614 30.13 11.15 3.23
CA PRO A 614 30.81 10.53 2.08
C PRO A 614 30.23 10.89 0.71
N ASN A 615 28.94 11.23 0.66
CA ASN A 615 28.20 11.48 -0.58
C ASN A 615 27.58 12.90 -0.61
N GLY A 616 28.00 13.81 0.27
CA GLY A 616 27.46 15.18 0.35
C GLY A 616 26.08 15.34 0.99
N GLY A 617 25.44 14.24 1.43
CA GLY A 617 24.16 14.23 2.14
C GLY A 617 24.18 13.51 3.50
N PHE A 618 23.41 14.04 4.45
CA PHE A 618 23.19 13.49 5.80
C PHE A 618 21.80 12.88 5.91
N THR A 619 21.67 11.76 6.62
CA THR A 619 20.36 11.32 7.11
C THR A 619 19.90 12.25 8.23
N GLN A 620 18.59 12.34 8.51
CA GLN A 620 18.08 13.20 9.58
C GLN A 620 18.63 12.85 10.97
N LYS A 621 18.87 11.55 11.22
CA LYS A 621 19.54 11.09 12.44
C LYS A 621 20.97 11.65 12.54
N GLU A 622 21.72 11.60 11.44
CA GLU A 622 23.09 12.09 11.40
C GLU A 622 23.17 13.61 11.49
N GLU A 623 22.27 14.33 10.83
CA GLU A 623 22.17 15.79 10.96
C GLU A 623 22.00 16.19 12.42
N LYS A 624 21.07 15.56 13.14
CA LYS A 624 20.87 15.82 14.56
C LYS A 624 22.13 15.52 15.39
N GLN A 625 22.76 14.37 15.16
CA GLN A 625 23.98 13.98 15.89
C GLN A 625 25.17 14.92 15.59
N VAL A 626 25.34 15.34 14.34
CA VAL A 626 26.40 16.26 13.92
C VAL A 626 26.19 17.64 14.53
N VAL A 627 24.96 18.16 14.50
CA VAL A 627 24.63 19.44 15.14
C VAL A 627 24.93 19.39 16.64
N GLU A 628 24.51 18.31 17.30
CA GLU A 628 24.78 18.03 18.71
C GLU A 628 26.30 17.98 19.04
N ILE A 629 27.11 17.33 18.20
CA ILE A 629 28.58 17.30 18.35
C ILE A 629 29.17 18.72 18.21
N LEU A 630 28.82 19.43 17.14
CA LEU A 630 29.36 20.77 16.84
C LEU A 630 28.92 21.81 17.88
N GLU A 631 27.70 21.70 18.41
CA GLU A 631 27.18 22.54 19.49
C GLU A 631 28.05 22.42 20.75
N SER A 632 28.48 21.21 21.11
CA SER A 632 29.28 20.92 22.31
C SER A 632 30.72 21.47 22.30
N PHE A 633 31.18 22.00 21.17
CA PHE A 633 32.52 22.56 21.05
C PHE A 633 32.70 23.77 21.97
N THR A 634 33.66 23.71 22.88
CA THR A 634 33.92 24.79 23.84
C THR A 634 35.37 24.77 24.34
N GLU A 635 35.80 25.83 25.02
CA GLU A 635 37.12 25.88 25.67
C GLU A 635 37.10 25.00 26.93
N ALA A 636 38.08 24.12 27.07
CA ALA A 636 38.21 23.21 28.22
C ALA A 636 38.54 24.00 29.50
N LYS A 637 37.95 23.58 30.62
CA LYS A 637 38.07 24.27 31.92
C LYS A 637 39.11 23.69 32.86
#